data_AF-A0A832WFW4-F1
#
_entry.id   AF-A0A832WFW4-F1
#
_cell.length_a   1.000
_cell.length_b   1.000
_cell.length_c   1.000
_cell.angle_alpha   90.00
_cell.angle_beta   90.00
_cell.angle_gamma   90.00
#
_symmetry.space_group_name_H-M   'P 1'
#
loop_
_entity.id
_entity.type
_entity.pdbx_description
1 polymer ?
#
loop_
_entity_poly.entity_id
_entity_poly.type
_entity_poly.pdbx_seq_one_letter_code
_entity_poly.pdbx_strand_id
1 'polypeptide(L)'
;MVTYTDKDKLTSGVPLGGIGAGKIEIDNRARIVNVTIANNWINPIKELKNFFIYIKPEEGEGFVLQKGLSLFPQVEQIVYEGLYPFVFLRGRRKGIEVNLTAFSSLIPHDIRNSTLPAVGFKISVNGSKRGYIAISMPNIVGSTKIGRINERVKNGVIFKNMKANDYDPAKGDITLISEEVDRVIVQYDADEIITDLDKVKDNPHEVTGLREIPASILFATYEKEVKFVFSWYFIGKHVFYPYGHYYHNFFSNSLEVAKYFLENFDYLERKTREWQDKIGFDSWLKDALINSAYILSTSTWLDEKGRFSIFEAPTNFPYQGTIGTCYEFGSLPILSFFPELDKSFLNLLTAYIREDGYVPHDLGYCSLDSPTDGTTAPPKWKDLNPTYILLIYRYYKLTGDIEFLKSVYDKVKKAFEWELKFSRYGLEGKMDSAFDVTPIKGINSYTLSLYIASLFAMREISKTAGDNLNLDEQIKEAKEAFEKMFNGKYFIAWEGMEDAVFLAQVFGEWWTTLLGLEPIADEEKIKSALRWIIKVNGNASKYCTPNLVKEDGKVVSLSPQTYSSWPRLVFAICWLSIEKGISEGLQLCEKEWQNLVSKGLVWDQPSRINSFNGLPDPVVSYLDHYIGSPSLWSFIVKKLINAEKENKEHEAMS
;
A
#
# COMPACT_ATOMS: atom_id res chain seq x y z
N MET A 1 5.76 7.12 -16.48
CA MET A 1 5.57 5.80 -15.87
C MET A 1 6.92 5.23 -15.47
N VAL A 2 6.96 4.39 -14.44
CA VAL A 2 8.20 3.68 -14.08
C VAL A 2 8.43 2.57 -15.12
N THR A 3 9.62 2.55 -15.72
CA THR A 3 9.96 1.62 -16.80
C THR A 3 11.16 0.75 -16.41
N TYR A 4 11.07 -0.54 -16.72
CA TYR A 4 12.13 -1.55 -16.54
C TYR A 4 12.27 -2.38 -17.81
N THR A 5 13.45 -2.95 -18.03
CA THR A 5 13.71 -4.03 -18.98
C THR A 5 13.79 -5.37 -18.24
N ASP A 6 13.76 -6.49 -18.95
CA ASP A 6 13.95 -7.82 -18.34
C ASP A 6 15.29 -8.04 -17.62
N LYS A 7 16.25 -7.14 -17.87
CA LYS A 7 17.60 -7.17 -17.28
C LYS A 7 17.69 -6.35 -16.00
N ASP A 8 16.77 -5.43 -15.78
CA ASP A 8 16.76 -4.59 -14.59
C ASP A 8 16.35 -5.38 -13.35
N LYS A 9 16.80 -4.92 -12.18
CA LYS A 9 16.37 -5.50 -10.90
C LYS A 9 15.00 -4.94 -10.54
N LEU A 10 14.01 -5.83 -10.39
CA LEU A 10 12.70 -5.53 -9.85
C LEU A 10 12.40 -6.53 -8.73
N THR A 11 12.16 -6.04 -7.52
CA THR A 11 11.92 -6.89 -6.34
C THR A 11 10.48 -7.39 -6.32
N SER A 12 9.53 -6.51 -6.65
CA SER A 12 8.10 -6.78 -6.72
C SER A 12 7.49 -6.06 -7.93
N GLY A 13 6.54 -6.71 -8.59
CA GLY A 13 5.79 -6.14 -9.72
C GLY A 13 4.66 -5.23 -9.23
N VAL A 14 3.93 -4.60 -10.16
CA VAL A 14 2.68 -3.91 -9.79
C VAL A 14 1.72 -4.97 -9.25
N PRO A 15 1.15 -4.78 -8.05
CA PRO A 15 0.18 -5.69 -7.49
C PRO A 15 -1.19 -5.49 -8.15
N LEU A 16 -1.83 -6.59 -8.51
CA LEU A 16 -3.12 -6.65 -9.17
C LEU A 16 -4.07 -7.50 -8.30
N GLY A 17 -5.06 -6.83 -7.72
CA GLY A 17 -6.15 -7.41 -6.93
C GLY A 17 -6.90 -6.30 -6.18
N GLY A 18 -8.19 -6.50 -5.93
CA GLY A 18 -9.01 -5.52 -5.20
C GLY A 18 -8.61 -5.34 -3.74
N ILE A 19 -9.13 -4.28 -3.11
CA ILE A 19 -8.95 -4.00 -1.68
C ILE A 19 -9.43 -5.20 -0.86
N GLY A 20 -8.58 -5.72 0.04
CA GLY A 20 -8.90 -6.86 0.89
C GLY A 20 -9.04 -8.21 0.18
N ALA A 21 -8.78 -8.27 -1.13
CA ALA A 21 -8.98 -9.47 -1.94
C ALA A 21 -7.72 -10.35 -2.10
N GLY A 22 -6.55 -9.83 -1.75
CA GLY A 22 -5.27 -10.43 -2.10
C GLY A 22 -4.85 -10.04 -3.51
N LYS A 23 -3.62 -10.40 -3.90
CA LYS A 23 -3.05 -9.96 -5.17
C LYS A 23 -2.17 -11.00 -5.85
N ILE A 24 -1.99 -10.80 -7.15
CA ILE A 24 -0.85 -11.31 -7.91
C ILE A 24 0.02 -10.14 -8.35
N GLU A 25 1.31 -10.35 -8.59
CA GLU A 25 2.17 -9.37 -9.25
C GLU A 25 2.67 -9.92 -10.57
N ILE A 26 2.79 -9.07 -11.59
CA ILE A 26 3.49 -9.42 -12.83
C ILE A 26 4.84 -8.70 -12.80
N ASP A 27 5.94 -9.42 -12.92
CA ASP A 27 7.28 -8.83 -12.90
C ASP A 27 7.77 -8.39 -14.30
N ASN A 28 8.96 -7.78 -14.35
CA ASN A 28 9.62 -7.34 -15.59
C ASN A 28 10.10 -8.48 -16.50
N ARG A 29 9.84 -9.73 -16.12
CA ARG A 29 10.10 -10.95 -16.90
C ARG A 29 8.80 -11.63 -17.33
N ALA A 30 7.66 -10.97 -17.13
CA ALA A 30 6.30 -11.48 -17.37
C ALA A 30 5.98 -12.76 -16.59
N ARG A 31 6.53 -12.91 -15.38
CA ARG A 31 6.16 -13.98 -14.44
C ARG A 31 5.13 -13.48 -13.46
N ILE A 32 4.25 -14.37 -13.02
CA ILE A 32 3.39 -14.10 -11.87
C ILE A 32 4.15 -14.44 -10.57
N VAL A 33 4.33 -13.44 -9.72
CA VAL A 33 5.12 -13.53 -8.48
C VAL A 33 4.35 -12.98 -7.28
N ASN A 34 4.88 -13.27 -6.08
CA ASN A 34 4.39 -12.76 -4.79
C ASN A 34 2.86 -12.89 -4.62
N VAL A 35 2.29 -14.06 -4.88
CA VAL A 35 0.83 -14.28 -4.87
C VAL A 35 0.29 -14.44 -3.44
N THR A 36 -0.72 -13.65 -3.08
CA THR A 36 -1.37 -13.63 -1.75
C THR A 36 -2.87 -13.93 -1.79
N ILE A 37 -3.40 -14.41 -2.91
CA ILE A 37 -4.85 -14.61 -3.11
C ILE A 37 -5.45 -15.72 -2.24
N ALA A 38 -4.63 -16.62 -1.68
CA ALA A 38 -5.06 -17.83 -0.98
C ALA A 38 -4.91 -17.69 0.55
N ASN A 39 -5.26 -16.51 1.10
CA ASN A 39 -5.17 -16.21 2.53
C ASN A 39 -3.77 -16.38 3.14
N ASN A 40 -2.76 -15.97 2.36
CA ASN A 40 -1.35 -16.23 2.65
C ASN A 40 -0.49 -14.95 2.61
N TRP A 41 -1.00 -13.82 3.11
CA TRP A 41 -0.29 -12.53 3.12
C TRP A 41 1.11 -12.60 3.76
N ILE A 42 1.25 -13.32 4.88
CA ILE A 42 2.53 -13.49 5.60
C ILE A 42 3.52 -14.37 4.82
N ASN A 43 3.01 -15.26 3.97
CA ASN A 43 3.83 -16.20 3.22
C ASN A 43 3.37 -16.27 1.75
N PRO A 44 3.67 -15.23 0.97
CA PRO A 44 3.26 -15.17 -0.43
C PRO A 44 3.90 -16.31 -1.22
N ILE A 45 3.14 -16.90 -2.15
CA ILE A 45 3.71 -17.84 -3.13
C ILE A 45 4.64 -17.03 -4.03
N LYS A 46 5.95 -17.28 -3.91
CA LYS A 46 6.99 -16.44 -4.53
C LYS A 46 6.89 -16.40 -6.04
N GLU A 47 6.56 -17.51 -6.68
CA GLU A 47 6.36 -17.59 -8.13
C GLU A 47 5.27 -18.61 -8.44
N LEU A 48 4.33 -18.23 -9.29
CA LEU A 48 3.31 -19.12 -9.82
C LEU A 48 3.89 -19.87 -11.03
N LYS A 49 4.62 -20.95 -10.75
CA LYS A 49 5.21 -21.81 -11.79
C LYS A 49 4.15 -22.33 -12.75
N ASN A 50 4.52 -22.52 -14.02
CA ASN A 50 3.63 -22.98 -15.11
C ASN A 50 2.56 -21.97 -15.56
N PHE A 51 2.60 -20.74 -15.05
CA PHE A 51 2.06 -19.61 -15.78
C PHE A 51 2.96 -19.30 -16.99
N PHE A 52 2.34 -19.10 -18.15
CA PHE A 52 2.98 -18.51 -19.33
C PHE A 52 1.93 -17.99 -20.31
N ILE A 53 2.34 -17.03 -21.14
CA ILE A 53 1.60 -16.57 -22.31
C ILE A 53 2.40 -16.98 -23.55
N TYR A 54 1.85 -17.88 -24.35
CA TYR A 54 2.43 -18.37 -25.59
C TYR A 54 1.70 -17.79 -26.81
N ILE A 55 2.46 -17.44 -27.84
CA ILE A 55 1.97 -16.83 -29.06
C ILE A 55 2.41 -17.72 -30.21
N LYS A 56 1.44 -18.21 -30.98
CA LYS A 56 1.67 -19.01 -32.18
C LYS A 56 1.09 -18.29 -33.40
N PRO A 57 1.93 -17.60 -34.16
CA PRO A 57 1.57 -17.15 -35.50
C PRO A 57 1.19 -18.34 -36.39
N GLU A 58 0.22 -18.14 -37.27
CA GLU A 58 -0.15 -19.13 -38.30
C GLU A 58 1.08 -19.47 -39.16
N GLU A 59 1.82 -18.44 -39.57
CA GLU A 59 3.11 -18.54 -40.24
C GLU A 59 4.23 -18.27 -39.24
N GLY A 60 4.83 -19.33 -38.70
CA GLY A 60 6.05 -19.21 -37.90
C GLY A 60 6.17 -20.18 -36.73
N GLU A 61 7.28 -20.02 -36.00
CA GLU A 61 7.55 -20.72 -34.75
C GLU A 61 6.86 -19.97 -33.61
N GLY A 62 6.19 -20.69 -32.71
CA GLY A 62 5.56 -20.04 -31.55
C GLY A 62 6.57 -19.79 -30.43
N PHE A 63 6.25 -18.83 -29.57
CA PHE A 63 7.15 -18.33 -28.53
C PHE A 63 6.38 -17.81 -27.32
N VAL A 64 7.06 -17.69 -26.17
CA VAL A 64 6.47 -17.14 -24.94
C VAL A 64 6.82 -15.67 -24.73
N LEU A 65 5.82 -14.88 -24.29
CA LEU A 65 6.00 -13.57 -23.67
C LEU A 65 6.45 -13.77 -22.22
N GLN A 66 7.66 -14.29 -22.04
CA GLN A 66 8.26 -14.50 -20.71
C GLN A 66 9.76 -14.68 -20.85
N LYS A 67 10.51 -14.33 -19.79
CA LYS A 67 11.93 -14.66 -19.66
C LYS A 67 12.15 -15.75 -18.61
N GLY A 68 13.06 -16.68 -18.90
CA GLY A 68 13.47 -17.74 -17.97
C GLY A 68 12.76 -19.08 -18.15
N LEU A 69 11.82 -19.21 -19.09
CA LEU A 69 11.15 -20.47 -19.42
C LEU A 69 11.82 -21.16 -20.62
N SER A 70 12.91 -21.90 -20.38
CA SER A 70 13.82 -22.41 -21.43
C SER A 70 13.22 -23.47 -22.37
N LEU A 71 12.07 -24.06 -22.03
CA LEU A 71 11.41 -25.09 -22.83
C LEU A 71 10.82 -24.56 -24.14
N PHE A 72 10.55 -23.26 -24.22
CA PHE A 72 10.01 -22.61 -25.40
C PHE A 72 10.96 -21.54 -25.93
N PRO A 73 10.92 -21.25 -27.24
CA PRO A 73 11.38 -19.98 -27.77
C PRO A 73 10.80 -18.81 -26.96
N GLN A 74 11.63 -17.85 -26.54
CA GLN A 74 11.21 -16.69 -25.74
C GLN A 74 11.33 -15.39 -26.53
N VAL A 75 10.62 -14.35 -26.11
CA VAL A 75 10.88 -12.98 -26.56
C VAL A 75 12.36 -12.58 -26.36
N GLU A 76 12.89 -11.77 -27.26
CA GLU A 76 14.28 -11.28 -27.26
C GLU A 76 14.52 -10.24 -26.16
N GLN A 77 13.53 -9.40 -25.90
CA GLN A 77 13.52 -8.39 -24.83
C GLN A 77 12.08 -8.19 -24.34
N ILE A 78 11.93 -7.80 -23.07
CA ILE A 78 10.69 -7.26 -22.52
C ILE A 78 10.94 -5.83 -22.05
N VAL A 79 10.05 -4.92 -22.44
CA VAL A 79 9.89 -3.61 -21.80
C VAL A 79 8.67 -3.69 -20.88
N TYR A 80 8.87 -3.34 -19.62
CA TYR A 80 7.87 -3.30 -18.56
C TYR A 80 7.61 -1.85 -18.19
N GLU A 81 6.35 -1.43 -18.18
CA GLU A 81 5.92 -0.13 -17.67
C GLU A 81 4.85 -0.36 -16.60
N GLY A 82 5.06 0.22 -15.41
CA GLY A 82 4.14 0.07 -14.30
C GLY A 82 3.51 1.39 -13.89
N LEU A 83 2.19 1.35 -13.70
CA LEU A 83 1.38 2.46 -13.21
C LEU A 83 0.17 1.91 -12.45
N TYR A 84 0.33 1.66 -11.15
CA TYR A 84 -0.67 0.98 -10.32
C TYR A 84 -2.11 1.53 -10.50
N PRO A 85 -3.14 0.69 -10.76
CA PRO A 85 -3.13 -0.78 -10.82
C PRO A 85 -3.02 -1.35 -12.25
N PHE A 86 -2.19 -0.77 -13.11
CA PHE A 86 -1.91 -1.24 -14.47
C PHE A 86 -0.46 -1.71 -14.65
N VAL A 87 -0.29 -2.77 -15.42
CA VAL A 87 0.98 -3.26 -15.97
C VAL A 87 0.89 -3.24 -17.49
N PHE A 88 1.94 -2.74 -18.14
CA PHE A 88 2.11 -2.81 -19.58
C PHE A 88 3.41 -3.55 -19.90
N LEU A 89 3.32 -4.65 -20.65
CA LEU A 89 4.49 -5.35 -21.17
C LEU A 89 4.52 -5.28 -22.68
N ARG A 90 5.72 -5.09 -23.23
CA ARG A 90 5.99 -5.21 -24.66
C ARG A 90 7.13 -6.18 -24.89
N GLY A 91 6.84 -7.31 -25.51
CA GLY A 91 7.83 -8.30 -25.91
C GLY A 91 7.97 -8.38 -27.42
N ARG A 92 9.17 -8.68 -27.93
CA ARG A 92 9.42 -8.84 -29.36
C ARG A 92 10.19 -10.12 -29.68
N ARG A 93 9.88 -10.76 -30.79
CA ARG A 93 10.67 -11.87 -31.36
C ARG A 93 10.50 -11.92 -32.87
N LYS A 94 11.61 -11.98 -33.64
CA LYS A 94 11.59 -12.16 -35.11
C LYS A 94 10.60 -11.21 -35.83
N GLY A 95 10.53 -9.95 -35.42
CA GLY A 95 9.65 -8.93 -36.03
C GLY A 95 8.18 -8.94 -35.56
N ILE A 96 7.80 -9.88 -34.69
CA ILE A 96 6.47 -9.93 -34.07
C ILE A 96 6.57 -9.28 -32.68
N GLU A 97 5.67 -8.34 -32.41
CA GLU A 97 5.54 -7.66 -31.13
C GLU A 97 4.25 -8.10 -30.42
N VAL A 98 4.36 -8.39 -29.14
CA VAL A 98 3.23 -8.74 -28.28
C VAL A 98 3.11 -7.69 -27.19
N ASN A 99 1.95 -7.07 -27.08
CA ASN A 99 1.64 -6.10 -26.04
C ASN A 99 0.64 -6.72 -25.06
N LEU A 100 0.96 -6.70 -23.78
CA LEU A 100 0.07 -7.09 -22.69
C LEU A 100 -0.27 -5.86 -21.86
N THR A 101 -1.56 -5.60 -21.66
CA THR A 101 -2.06 -4.76 -20.55
C THR A 101 -2.71 -5.67 -19.53
N ALA A 102 -2.27 -5.60 -18.27
CA ALA A 102 -2.94 -6.27 -17.15
C ALA A 102 -3.40 -5.25 -16.12
N PHE A 103 -4.59 -5.43 -15.54
CA PHE A 103 -5.11 -4.51 -14.55
C PHE A 103 -6.12 -5.14 -13.57
N SER A 104 -6.26 -4.50 -12.42
CA SER A 104 -7.39 -4.70 -11.50
C SER A 104 -8.17 -3.40 -11.36
N SER A 105 -9.46 -3.52 -11.05
CA SER A 105 -10.32 -2.35 -10.93
C SER A 105 -10.05 -1.60 -9.62
N LEU A 106 -9.90 -0.28 -9.72
CA LEU A 106 -9.84 0.65 -8.60
C LEU A 106 -10.58 1.92 -9.01
N ILE A 107 -11.80 2.07 -8.53
CA ILE A 107 -12.72 3.14 -8.91
C ILE A 107 -13.06 3.91 -7.63
N PRO A 108 -12.58 5.16 -7.46
CA PRO A 108 -12.90 5.96 -6.29
C PRO A 108 -14.40 6.05 -6.05
N HIS A 109 -14.80 5.90 -4.80
CA HIS A 109 -16.20 5.88 -4.32
C HIS A 109 -17.08 4.73 -4.86
N ASP A 110 -16.48 3.69 -5.44
CA ASP A 110 -17.15 2.45 -5.82
C ASP A 110 -16.42 1.26 -5.18
N ILE A 111 -16.77 1.00 -3.91
CA ILE A 111 -16.12 -0.04 -3.12
C ILE A 111 -16.35 -1.45 -3.69
N ARG A 112 -17.52 -1.71 -4.27
CA ARG A 112 -17.86 -3.02 -4.86
C ARG A 112 -16.91 -3.34 -6.02
N ASN A 113 -16.73 -2.41 -6.95
CA ASN A 113 -15.84 -2.65 -8.08
C ASN A 113 -14.35 -2.54 -7.70
N SER A 114 -14.01 -1.84 -6.62
CA SER A 114 -12.64 -1.73 -6.11
C SER A 114 -12.19 -2.91 -5.23
N THR A 115 -13.09 -3.83 -4.92
CA THR A 115 -12.83 -5.03 -4.09
C THR A 115 -12.87 -6.34 -4.89
N LEU A 116 -12.94 -6.24 -6.23
CA LEU A 116 -13.03 -7.42 -7.09
C LEU A 116 -11.77 -8.32 -6.98
N PRO A 117 -11.93 -9.62 -6.69
CA PRO A 117 -10.83 -10.58 -6.65
C PRO A 117 -10.48 -11.08 -8.07
N ALA A 118 -10.05 -10.16 -8.94
CA ALA A 118 -9.78 -10.46 -10.34
C ALA A 118 -8.72 -9.55 -11.00
N VAL A 119 -8.14 -10.08 -12.08
CA VAL A 119 -7.22 -9.42 -13.00
C VAL A 119 -7.69 -9.62 -14.43
N GLY A 120 -7.83 -8.52 -15.16
CA GLY A 120 -8.03 -8.53 -16.60
C GLY A 120 -6.69 -8.49 -17.34
N PHE A 121 -6.53 -9.34 -18.35
CA PHE A 121 -5.43 -9.32 -19.30
C PHE A 121 -5.96 -8.96 -20.67
N LYS A 122 -5.26 -8.08 -21.36
CA LYS A 122 -5.61 -7.61 -22.69
C LYS A 122 -4.36 -7.70 -23.56
N ILE A 123 -4.38 -8.60 -24.54
CA ILE A 123 -3.20 -9.00 -25.31
C ILE A 123 -3.44 -8.69 -26.78
N SER A 124 -2.49 -7.98 -27.40
CA SER A 124 -2.49 -7.74 -28.84
C SER A 124 -1.17 -8.18 -29.47
N VAL A 125 -1.25 -8.67 -30.71
CA VAL A 125 -0.10 -9.14 -31.49
C VAL A 125 0.03 -8.27 -32.74
N ASN A 126 1.19 -7.65 -32.92
CA ASN A 126 1.54 -6.82 -34.07
C ASN A 126 2.61 -7.53 -34.91
N GLY A 127 2.53 -7.39 -36.24
CA GLY A 127 3.46 -8.06 -37.18
C GLY A 127 3.03 -9.48 -37.58
N SER A 128 1.89 -9.97 -37.08
CA SER A 128 1.24 -11.22 -37.50
C SER A 128 -0.28 -10.98 -37.55
N LYS A 129 -0.94 -11.36 -38.65
CA LYS A 129 -2.39 -11.11 -38.83
C LYS A 129 -3.28 -12.15 -38.15
N ARG A 130 -2.80 -13.38 -38.02
CA ARG A 130 -3.56 -14.54 -37.53
C ARG A 130 -2.66 -15.53 -36.81
N GLY A 131 -3.25 -16.26 -35.89
CA GLY A 131 -2.61 -17.24 -35.03
C GLY A 131 -3.43 -17.45 -33.77
N TYR A 132 -2.84 -18.06 -32.75
CA TYR A 132 -3.46 -18.17 -31.42
C TYR A 132 -2.56 -17.65 -30.30
N ILE A 133 -3.21 -17.14 -29.25
CA ILE A 133 -2.61 -16.90 -27.95
C ILE A 133 -3.04 -18.06 -27.05
N ALA A 134 -2.10 -18.64 -26.33
CA ALA A 134 -2.36 -19.63 -25.30
C ALA A 134 -1.91 -19.11 -23.93
N ILE A 135 -2.81 -19.07 -22.96
CA ILE A 135 -2.52 -18.69 -21.58
C ILE A 135 -2.63 -19.92 -20.67
N SER A 136 -1.58 -20.17 -19.88
CA SER A 136 -1.53 -21.28 -18.94
C SER A 136 -1.62 -20.80 -17.50
N MET A 137 -2.33 -21.54 -16.64
CA MET A 137 -2.38 -21.31 -15.20
C MET A 137 -2.38 -22.65 -14.43
N PRO A 138 -1.62 -22.76 -13.32
CA PRO A 138 -1.67 -23.92 -12.44
C PRO A 138 -2.87 -23.85 -11.48
N ASN A 139 -3.35 -25.01 -11.03
CA ASN A 139 -4.28 -25.11 -9.92
C ASN A 139 -3.51 -24.96 -8.58
N ILE A 140 -3.79 -23.89 -7.85
CA ILE A 140 -3.25 -23.65 -6.50
C ILE A 140 -4.30 -23.78 -5.39
N VAL A 141 -5.49 -24.28 -5.69
CA VAL A 141 -6.60 -24.39 -4.74
C VAL A 141 -6.33 -25.48 -3.71
N GLY A 142 -6.57 -25.16 -2.45
CA GLY A 142 -6.21 -25.97 -1.30
C GLY A 142 -4.71 -25.94 -0.99
N SER A 143 -4.38 -25.99 0.30
CA SER A 143 -3.01 -26.02 0.81
C SER A 143 -2.26 -27.30 0.39
N THR A 144 -3.01 -28.38 0.16
CA THR A 144 -2.52 -29.60 -0.46
C THR A 144 -2.94 -29.67 -1.92
N LYS A 145 -2.11 -30.30 -2.76
CA LYS A 145 -2.49 -30.62 -4.14
C LYS A 145 -3.37 -31.85 -4.29
N ILE A 146 -3.40 -32.72 -3.28
CA ILE A 146 -4.27 -33.89 -3.30
C ILE A 146 -5.72 -33.43 -3.33
N GLY A 147 -6.51 -33.96 -4.28
CA GLY A 147 -7.89 -33.56 -4.51
C GLY A 147 -8.06 -32.42 -5.50
N ARG A 148 -6.98 -31.79 -6.00
CA ARG A 148 -7.08 -30.77 -7.05
C ARG A 148 -7.67 -31.39 -8.32
N ILE A 149 -8.56 -30.64 -8.97
CA ILE A 149 -9.17 -30.99 -10.25
C ILE A 149 -9.58 -29.70 -10.96
N ASN A 150 -9.45 -29.70 -12.28
CA ASN A 150 -9.86 -28.60 -13.13
C ASN A 150 -11.08 -29.04 -13.95
N GLU A 151 -12.06 -28.14 -14.09
CA GLU A 151 -13.32 -28.43 -14.79
C GLU A 151 -13.56 -27.39 -15.88
N ARG A 152 -14.03 -27.86 -17.04
CA ARG A 152 -14.40 -26.98 -18.15
C ARG A 152 -15.60 -26.11 -17.78
N VAL A 153 -15.52 -24.84 -18.13
CA VAL A 153 -16.66 -23.91 -18.15
C VAL A 153 -16.81 -23.30 -19.54
N LYS A 154 -17.89 -22.56 -19.79
CA LYS A 154 -18.04 -21.82 -21.05
C LYS A 154 -16.86 -20.85 -21.21
N ASN A 155 -16.13 -20.99 -22.32
CA ASN A 155 -14.97 -20.17 -22.68
C ASN A 155 -13.88 -20.13 -21.59
N GLY A 156 -13.68 -21.23 -20.86
CA GLY A 156 -12.56 -21.34 -19.92
C GLY A 156 -12.58 -22.54 -18.99
N VAL A 157 -12.00 -22.35 -17.81
CA VAL A 157 -11.79 -23.40 -16.80
C VAL A 157 -11.96 -22.85 -15.38
N ILE A 158 -12.54 -23.66 -14.51
CA ILE A 158 -12.56 -23.44 -13.05
C ILE A 158 -11.67 -24.49 -12.38
N PHE A 159 -10.88 -24.05 -11.41
CA PHE A 159 -9.93 -24.89 -10.69
C PHE A 159 -10.47 -25.09 -9.26
N LYS A 160 -10.50 -26.34 -8.80
CA LYS A 160 -11.07 -26.72 -7.50
C LYS A 160 -10.13 -27.65 -6.73
N ASN A 161 -10.47 -27.89 -5.46
CA ASN A 161 -9.92 -28.96 -4.66
C ASN A 161 -11.03 -29.69 -3.89
N MET A 162 -11.28 -30.95 -4.25
CA MET A 162 -12.35 -31.77 -3.68
C MET A 162 -12.07 -32.23 -2.24
N LYS A 163 -10.83 -32.08 -1.76
CA LYS A 163 -10.38 -32.54 -0.44
C LYS A 163 -9.95 -31.39 0.48
N ALA A 164 -10.04 -30.13 0.04
CA ALA A 164 -9.83 -28.98 0.91
C ALA A 164 -10.93 -28.93 1.99
N ASN A 165 -10.52 -29.08 3.26
CA ASN A 165 -11.44 -29.06 4.40
C ASN A 165 -11.73 -27.62 4.86
N ASP A 166 -12.68 -27.44 5.78
CA ASP A 166 -13.13 -26.11 6.24
C ASP A 166 -12.05 -25.29 6.97
N TYR A 167 -10.98 -25.93 7.44
CA TYR A 167 -9.84 -25.27 8.09
C TYR A 167 -8.71 -24.93 7.10
N ASP A 168 -8.82 -25.32 5.84
CA ASP A 168 -7.82 -24.99 4.82
C ASP A 168 -8.00 -23.51 4.40
N PRO A 169 -7.03 -22.62 4.67
CA PRO A 169 -7.13 -21.21 4.30
C PRO A 169 -7.23 -21.00 2.78
N ALA A 170 -6.72 -21.95 1.99
CA ALA A 170 -6.77 -21.95 0.54
C ALA A 170 -8.00 -22.71 0.00
N LYS A 171 -9.02 -22.98 0.82
CA LYS A 171 -10.31 -23.52 0.34
C LYS A 171 -11.08 -22.46 -0.46
N GLY A 172 -11.58 -22.85 -1.62
CA GLY A 172 -12.30 -21.98 -2.54
C GLY A 172 -12.19 -22.49 -3.96
N ASP A 173 -12.14 -21.56 -4.91
CA ASP A 173 -11.87 -21.83 -6.31
C ASP A 173 -11.21 -20.63 -7.00
N ILE A 174 -10.56 -20.90 -8.14
CA ILE A 174 -10.06 -19.87 -9.05
C ILE A 174 -10.59 -20.15 -10.45
N THR A 175 -10.68 -19.14 -11.30
CA THR A 175 -11.24 -19.25 -12.66
C THR A 175 -10.40 -18.47 -13.66
N LEU A 176 -10.21 -19.05 -14.84
CA LEU A 176 -9.63 -18.39 -16.01
C LEU A 176 -10.60 -18.51 -17.19
N ILE A 177 -11.03 -17.38 -17.75
CA ILE A 177 -11.93 -17.31 -18.92
C ILE A 177 -11.44 -16.29 -19.95
N SER A 178 -12.01 -16.35 -21.15
CA SER A 178 -11.87 -15.36 -22.22
C SER A 178 -13.21 -15.12 -22.93
N GLU A 179 -13.29 -14.08 -23.75
CA GLU A 179 -14.49 -13.76 -24.55
C GLU A 179 -14.83 -14.92 -25.50
N GLU A 180 -13.83 -15.42 -26.22
CA GLU A 180 -13.95 -16.54 -27.16
C GLU A 180 -12.72 -17.44 -27.04
N VAL A 181 -12.95 -18.76 -27.04
CA VAL A 181 -11.90 -19.77 -26.84
C VAL A 181 -12.13 -20.91 -27.82
N ASP A 182 -11.15 -21.20 -28.66
CA ASP A 182 -11.22 -22.24 -29.68
C ASP A 182 -10.93 -23.63 -29.11
N ARG A 183 -9.99 -23.69 -28.16
CA ARG A 183 -9.54 -24.92 -27.52
C ARG A 183 -9.23 -24.65 -26.05
N VAL A 184 -9.55 -25.61 -25.20
CA VAL A 184 -9.13 -25.63 -23.80
C VAL A 184 -8.49 -26.98 -23.54
N ILE A 185 -7.30 -26.97 -22.94
CA ILE A 185 -6.76 -28.11 -22.20
C ILE A 185 -7.21 -27.90 -20.77
N VAL A 186 -8.18 -28.69 -20.33
CA VAL A 186 -8.83 -28.55 -19.02
C VAL A 186 -7.83 -28.90 -17.93
N GLN A 187 -7.10 -29.99 -18.09
CA GLN A 187 -6.06 -30.38 -17.15
C GLN A 187 -4.92 -31.10 -17.85
N TYR A 188 -3.69 -30.76 -17.49
CA TYR A 188 -2.48 -31.53 -17.81
C TYR A 188 -1.54 -31.52 -16.61
N ASP A 189 -0.59 -32.46 -16.56
CA ASP A 189 0.46 -32.46 -15.54
C ASP A 189 1.61 -31.55 -15.98
N ALA A 190 1.78 -30.43 -15.27
CA ALA A 190 2.80 -29.44 -15.59
C ALA A 190 4.22 -29.82 -15.15
N ASP A 191 4.40 -30.97 -14.49
CA ASP A 191 5.72 -31.58 -14.34
C ASP A 191 6.18 -32.33 -15.61
N GLU A 192 5.29 -32.57 -16.59
CA GLU A 192 5.69 -33.12 -17.88
C GLU A 192 6.49 -32.09 -18.71
N ILE A 193 7.52 -32.57 -19.40
CA ILE A 193 8.32 -31.71 -20.28
C ILE A 193 7.51 -31.40 -21.54
N ILE A 194 6.97 -30.19 -21.60
CA ILE A 194 6.21 -29.70 -22.75
C ILE A 194 7.12 -28.83 -23.62
N THR A 195 7.39 -29.30 -24.84
CA THR A 195 8.12 -28.55 -25.87
C THR A 195 7.23 -28.10 -27.02
N ASP A 196 6.01 -28.64 -27.10
CA ASP A 196 5.05 -28.40 -28.16
C ASP A 196 3.63 -28.43 -27.58
N LEU A 197 3.00 -27.24 -27.50
CA LEU A 197 1.66 -27.09 -26.91
C LEU A 197 0.58 -27.80 -27.71
N ASP A 198 0.78 -27.99 -29.02
CA ASP A 198 -0.23 -28.62 -29.87
C ASP A 198 -0.42 -30.11 -29.51
N LYS A 199 0.62 -30.75 -28.97
CA LYS A 199 0.66 -32.16 -28.57
C LYS A 199 0.17 -32.43 -27.15
N VAL A 200 -0.08 -31.40 -26.34
CA VAL A 200 -0.58 -31.57 -24.98
C VAL A 200 -1.97 -32.22 -25.02
N LYS A 201 -2.12 -33.30 -24.24
CA LYS A 201 -3.38 -34.03 -24.12
C LYS A 201 -4.14 -33.57 -22.90
N ASP A 202 -5.45 -33.45 -23.08
CA ASP A 202 -6.36 -33.18 -21.97
C ASP A 202 -6.50 -34.44 -21.10
N ASN A 203 -6.29 -34.29 -19.79
CA ASN A 203 -6.34 -35.37 -18.81
C ASN A 203 -7.00 -34.90 -17.50
N PRO A 204 -8.29 -34.53 -17.51
CA PRO A 204 -9.01 -34.12 -16.31
C PRO A 204 -9.20 -35.31 -15.37
N HIS A 205 -8.58 -35.25 -14.19
CA HIS A 205 -8.75 -36.23 -13.14
C HIS A 205 -8.47 -35.62 -11.77
N GLU A 206 -8.94 -36.27 -10.70
CA GLU A 206 -8.55 -35.88 -9.36
C GLU A 206 -7.07 -36.22 -9.14
N VAL A 207 -6.29 -35.23 -8.70
CA VAL A 207 -4.90 -35.45 -8.32
C VAL A 207 -4.83 -36.29 -7.05
N THR A 208 -4.29 -37.50 -7.20
CA THR A 208 -4.02 -38.43 -6.08
C THR A 208 -2.53 -38.56 -5.77
N GLY A 209 -1.65 -38.08 -6.67
CA GLY A 209 -0.20 -38.22 -6.57
C GLY A 209 0.50 -36.99 -5.97
N LEU A 210 1.62 -37.24 -5.28
CA LEU A 210 2.46 -36.17 -4.72
C LEU A 210 3.41 -35.52 -5.74
N ARG A 211 3.46 -35.95 -7.00
CA ARG A 211 4.32 -35.36 -8.03
C ARG A 211 3.55 -34.45 -8.96
N GLU A 212 2.42 -34.90 -9.45
CA GLU A 212 1.55 -34.15 -10.37
C GLU A 212 1.30 -32.68 -9.96
N ILE A 213 1.35 -31.78 -10.95
CA ILE A 213 1.01 -30.37 -10.83
C ILE A 213 -0.08 -30.05 -11.86
N PRO A 214 -1.37 -30.11 -11.49
CA PRO A 214 -2.45 -29.89 -12.44
C PRO A 214 -2.48 -28.43 -12.90
N ALA A 215 -2.49 -28.22 -14.22
CA ALA A 215 -2.59 -26.91 -14.85
C ALA A 215 -3.53 -26.94 -16.06
N SER A 216 -3.94 -25.77 -16.56
CA SER A 216 -4.86 -25.63 -17.68
C SER A 216 -4.34 -24.64 -18.70
N ILE A 217 -4.74 -24.79 -19.96
CA ILE A 217 -4.38 -23.89 -21.06
C ILE A 217 -5.63 -23.48 -21.83
N LEU A 218 -5.85 -22.19 -22.00
CA LEU A 218 -6.87 -21.66 -22.92
C LEU A 218 -6.21 -21.17 -24.19
N PHE A 219 -6.77 -21.52 -25.35
CA PHE A 219 -6.32 -21.11 -26.67
C PHE A 219 -7.37 -20.21 -27.31
N ALA A 220 -6.98 -19.00 -27.69
CA ALA A 220 -7.84 -18.05 -28.37
C ALA A 220 -7.15 -17.54 -29.64
N THR A 221 -7.85 -17.63 -30.75
CA THR A 221 -7.42 -17.09 -32.04
C THR A 221 -7.35 -15.58 -31.94
N TYR A 222 -6.25 -14.98 -32.40
CA TYR A 222 -6.14 -13.53 -32.50
C TYR A 222 -6.26 -13.09 -33.95
N GLU A 223 -7.24 -12.22 -34.21
CA GLU A 223 -7.23 -11.32 -35.37
C GLU A 223 -7.00 -9.86 -34.94
N LYS A 224 -7.33 -9.57 -33.68
CA LYS A 224 -7.16 -8.29 -32.99
C LYS A 224 -6.67 -8.57 -31.56
N GLU A 225 -7.07 -7.70 -30.64
CA GLU A 225 -6.86 -7.84 -29.20
C GLU A 225 -7.74 -8.95 -28.61
N VAL A 226 -7.20 -9.74 -27.68
CA VAL A 226 -7.90 -10.79 -26.95
C VAL A 226 -7.88 -10.48 -25.45
N LYS A 227 -9.05 -10.61 -24.80
CA LYS A 227 -9.21 -10.36 -23.36
C LYS A 227 -9.31 -11.68 -22.60
N PHE A 228 -8.57 -11.80 -21.51
CA PHE A 228 -8.68 -12.88 -20.53
C PHE A 228 -8.99 -12.30 -19.15
N VAL A 229 -9.67 -13.07 -18.32
CA VAL A 229 -9.90 -12.73 -16.91
C VAL A 229 -9.47 -13.89 -16.03
N PHE A 230 -8.59 -13.61 -15.09
CA PHE A 230 -8.27 -14.50 -13.98
C PHE A 230 -8.93 -13.97 -12.72
N SER A 231 -9.58 -14.84 -11.96
CA SER A 231 -10.27 -14.46 -10.73
C SER A 231 -10.17 -15.56 -9.68
N TRP A 232 -10.44 -15.17 -8.43
CA TRP A 232 -10.38 -16.08 -7.30
C TRP A 232 -11.53 -15.84 -6.32
N TYR A 233 -11.86 -16.87 -5.55
CA TYR A 233 -12.87 -16.81 -4.52
C TYR A 233 -12.51 -17.81 -3.42
N PHE A 234 -11.84 -17.34 -2.37
CA PHE A 234 -11.42 -18.17 -1.25
C PHE A 234 -12.34 -17.94 -0.05
N ILE A 235 -12.82 -19.03 0.54
CA ILE A 235 -13.73 -19.05 1.69
C ILE A 235 -13.08 -19.62 2.94
N GLY A 236 -11.90 -20.24 2.78
CA GLY A 236 -11.10 -20.72 3.88
C GLY A 236 -10.73 -19.60 4.84
N LYS A 237 -10.70 -19.89 6.14
CA LYS A 237 -10.30 -18.93 7.18
C LYS A 237 -8.98 -19.40 7.79
N HIS A 238 -7.95 -18.55 7.73
CA HIS A 238 -6.67 -18.84 8.37
C HIS A 238 -6.78 -18.66 9.88
N VAL A 239 -6.02 -19.40 10.69
CA VAL A 239 -6.02 -19.22 12.16
C VAL A 239 -5.64 -17.80 12.58
N PHE A 240 -4.69 -17.21 11.84
CA PHE A 240 -4.29 -15.81 12.01
C PHE A 240 -5.25 -14.81 11.36
N TYR A 241 -6.08 -15.22 10.40
CA TYR A 241 -7.02 -14.33 9.70
C TYR A 241 -8.42 -14.96 9.68
N PRO A 242 -9.12 -14.98 10.83
CA PRO A 242 -10.38 -15.73 10.99
C PRO A 242 -11.59 -15.00 10.38
N TYR A 243 -11.37 -14.21 9.34
CA TYR A 243 -12.36 -13.34 8.71
C TYR A 243 -12.65 -13.83 7.29
N GLY A 244 -13.88 -13.62 6.82
CA GLY A 244 -14.20 -13.71 5.40
C GLY A 244 -13.71 -12.48 4.65
N HIS A 245 -14.12 -12.36 3.39
CA HIS A 245 -13.78 -11.24 2.52
C HIS A 245 -15.03 -10.47 2.13
N TYR A 246 -14.85 -9.17 1.90
CA TYR A 246 -15.95 -8.30 1.46
C TYR A 246 -16.63 -8.77 0.17
N TYR A 247 -15.87 -9.35 -0.77
CA TYR A 247 -16.41 -9.85 -2.03
C TYR A 247 -17.38 -11.03 -1.86
N HIS A 248 -17.41 -11.69 -0.69
CA HIS A 248 -18.41 -12.73 -0.38
C HIS A 248 -19.84 -12.19 -0.36
N ASN A 249 -20.01 -10.88 -0.20
CA ASN A 249 -21.33 -10.23 -0.21
C ASN A 249 -21.95 -10.11 -1.62
N PHE A 250 -21.18 -10.33 -2.69
CA PHE A 250 -21.61 -10.06 -4.07
C PHE A 250 -21.52 -11.27 -5.01
N PHE A 251 -20.72 -12.27 -4.65
CA PHE A 251 -20.41 -13.42 -5.51
C PHE A 251 -20.40 -14.70 -4.69
N SER A 252 -20.64 -15.82 -5.37
CA SER A 252 -20.68 -17.15 -4.75
C SER A 252 -19.48 -18.04 -5.12
N ASN A 253 -18.70 -17.66 -6.13
CA ASN A 253 -17.54 -18.37 -6.65
C ASN A 253 -16.73 -17.47 -7.60
N SER A 254 -15.53 -17.91 -7.98
CA SER A 254 -14.65 -17.17 -8.90
C SER A 254 -15.23 -17.08 -10.31
N LEU A 255 -16.04 -18.05 -10.76
CA LEU A 255 -16.65 -17.97 -12.11
C LEU A 255 -17.63 -16.81 -12.25
N GLU A 256 -18.42 -16.50 -11.21
CA GLU A 256 -19.28 -15.33 -11.18
C GLU A 256 -18.48 -14.02 -11.20
N VAL A 257 -17.38 -13.96 -10.45
CA VAL A 257 -16.44 -12.82 -10.48
C VAL A 257 -15.87 -12.65 -11.88
N ALA A 258 -15.39 -13.74 -12.48
CA ALA A 258 -14.76 -13.72 -13.79
C ALA A 258 -15.72 -13.20 -14.87
N LYS A 259 -16.95 -13.73 -14.89
CA LYS A 259 -17.99 -13.31 -15.83
C LYS A 259 -18.34 -11.84 -15.66
N TYR A 260 -18.56 -11.41 -14.42
CA TYR A 260 -18.86 -10.01 -14.13
C TYR A 260 -17.74 -9.08 -14.60
N PHE A 261 -16.49 -9.41 -14.31
CA PHE A 261 -15.34 -8.60 -14.73
C PHE A 261 -15.23 -8.57 -16.26
N LEU A 262 -15.41 -9.71 -16.94
CA LEU A 262 -15.32 -9.80 -18.40
C LEU A 262 -16.44 -9.00 -19.09
N GLU A 263 -17.68 -9.12 -18.61
CA GLU A 263 -18.84 -8.37 -19.11
C GLU A 263 -18.67 -6.85 -18.94
N ASN A 264 -17.91 -6.42 -17.92
CA ASN A 264 -17.67 -5.02 -17.60
C ASN A 264 -16.24 -4.55 -17.92
N PHE A 265 -15.47 -5.32 -18.69
CA PHE A 265 -14.02 -5.14 -18.82
C PHE A 265 -13.63 -3.71 -19.21
N ASP A 266 -14.24 -3.18 -20.28
CA ASP A 266 -13.93 -1.84 -20.79
C ASP A 266 -14.41 -0.73 -19.84
N TYR A 267 -15.52 -0.96 -19.13
CA TYR A 267 -16.02 -0.04 -18.11
C TYR A 267 -15.04 0.04 -16.94
N LEU A 268 -14.62 -1.12 -16.40
CA LEU A 268 -13.70 -1.21 -15.27
C LEU A 268 -12.34 -0.62 -15.62
N GLU A 269 -11.80 -0.93 -16.81
CA GLU A 269 -10.54 -0.37 -17.29
C GLU A 269 -10.62 1.16 -17.38
N ARG A 270 -11.60 1.69 -18.11
CA ARG A 270 -11.74 3.13 -18.33
C ARG A 270 -11.93 3.88 -17.02
N LYS A 271 -12.83 3.41 -16.14
CA LYS A 271 -13.08 4.05 -14.85
C LYS A 271 -11.87 4.04 -13.92
N THR A 272 -11.05 3.00 -14.00
CA THR A 272 -9.79 2.94 -13.26
C THR A 272 -8.75 3.93 -13.82
N ARG A 273 -8.75 4.21 -15.12
CA ARG A 273 -7.85 5.25 -15.70
C ARG A 273 -8.28 6.68 -15.36
N GLU A 274 -9.59 6.93 -15.30
CA GLU A 274 -10.12 8.29 -15.11
C GLU A 274 -9.57 9.01 -13.86
N TRP A 275 -9.36 8.31 -12.74
CA TRP A 275 -8.81 8.97 -11.55
C TRP A 275 -7.32 9.29 -11.68
N GLN A 276 -6.56 8.45 -12.40
CA GLN A 276 -5.13 8.68 -12.67
C GLN A 276 -4.95 9.89 -13.60
N ASP A 277 -5.83 10.05 -14.58
CA ASP A 277 -5.81 11.19 -15.50
C ASP A 277 -6.10 12.51 -14.79
N LYS A 278 -6.97 12.49 -13.78
CA LYS A 278 -7.30 13.67 -12.94
C LYS A 278 -6.17 14.13 -12.02
N ILE A 279 -5.11 13.34 -11.84
CA ILE A 279 -3.93 13.77 -11.07
C ILE A 279 -3.16 14.80 -11.89
N GLY A 280 -3.38 16.09 -11.55
CA GLY A 280 -2.80 17.27 -12.20
C GLY A 280 -1.39 17.59 -11.72
N PHE A 281 -0.48 16.62 -11.81
CA PHE A 281 0.97 16.82 -11.63
C PHE A 281 1.68 16.34 -12.90
N ASP A 282 2.67 17.08 -13.37
CA ASP A 282 3.52 16.64 -14.47
C ASP A 282 4.70 15.83 -13.92
N SER A 283 5.36 15.02 -14.76
CA SER A 283 6.64 14.33 -14.49
C SER A 283 6.60 13.14 -13.51
N TRP A 284 7.72 12.87 -12.83
CA TRP A 284 7.94 11.73 -11.93
C TRP A 284 7.02 11.75 -10.69
N LEU A 285 6.57 12.93 -10.26
CA LEU A 285 5.72 13.05 -9.05
C LEU A 285 4.34 12.44 -9.27
N LYS A 286 3.75 12.56 -10.47
CA LYS A 286 2.49 11.88 -10.81
C LYS A 286 2.65 10.37 -10.78
N ASP A 287 3.74 9.87 -11.36
CA ASP A 287 4.06 8.45 -11.29
C ASP A 287 4.23 7.98 -9.84
N ALA A 288 4.88 8.78 -9.00
CA ALA A 288 5.11 8.47 -7.59
C ALA A 288 3.82 8.46 -6.76
N LEU A 289 2.96 9.46 -6.97
CA LEU A 289 1.62 9.55 -6.35
C LEU A 289 0.79 8.30 -6.68
N ILE A 290 0.64 8.00 -7.97
CA ILE A 290 -0.16 6.85 -8.42
C ILE A 290 0.42 5.55 -7.90
N ASN A 291 1.72 5.32 -8.09
CA ASN A 291 2.33 4.06 -7.71
C ASN A 291 2.38 3.87 -6.21
N SER A 292 2.54 4.91 -5.38
CA SER A 292 2.56 4.77 -3.92
C SER A 292 1.25 4.23 -3.32
N ALA A 293 0.13 4.29 -4.04
CA ALA A 293 -1.16 3.73 -3.63
C ALA A 293 -1.25 2.19 -3.75
N TYR A 294 -0.20 1.51 -4.20
CA TYR A 294 -0.21 0.06 -4.41
C TYR A 294 -0.55 -0.76 -3.15
N ILE A 295 -0.32 -0.19 -1.96
CA ILE A 295 -0.61 -0.86 -0.69
C ILE A 295 -2.09 -1.21 -0.53
N LEU A 296 -2.97 -0.54 -1.30
CA LEU A 296 -4.39 -0.86 -1.36
C LEU A 296 -4.64 -2.31 -1.78
N SER A 297 -3.79 -2.89 -2.63
CA SER A 297 -3.86 -4.31 -3.03
C SER A 297 -2.98 -5.23 -2.19
N THR A 298 -1.84 -4.76 -1.69
CA THR A 298 -0.86 -5.65 -1.01
C THR A 298 -1.10 -5.79 0.48
N SER A 299 -1.62 -4.75 1.12
CA SER A 299 -1.52 -4.58 2.57
C SER A 299 -2.88 -4.35 3.23
N THR A 300 -4.02 -4.46 2.53
CA THR A 300 -5.34 -4.21 3.13
C THR A 300 -6.06 -5.50 3.53
N TRP A 301 -6.91 -5.39 4.55
CA TRP A 301 -7.94 -6.37 4.87
C TRP A 301 -9.30 -5.69 4.93
N LEU A 302 -10.30 -6.28 4.26
CA LEU A 302 -11.69 -5.85 4.32
C LEU A 302 -12.56 -7.08 4.45
N ASP A 303 -13.14 -7.26 5.63
CA ASP A 303 -13.87 -8.49 5.93
C ASP A 303 -15.30 -8.50 5.40
N GLU A 304 -15.98 -9.64 5.54
CA GLU A 304 -17.37 -9.82 5.12
C GLU A 304 -18.35 -8.87 5.81
N LYS A 305 -17.97 -8.29 6.97
CA LYS A 305 -18.76 -7.34 7.75
C LYS A 305 -18.44 -5.88 7.42
N GLY A 306 -17.51 -5.63 6.49
CA GLY A 306 -17.05 -4.29 6.12
C GLY A 306 -16.07 -3.67 7.11
N ARG A 307 -15.46 -4.47 8.01
CA ARG A 307 -14.39 -4.00 8.89
C ARG A 307 -13.09 -3.88 8.10
N PHE A 308 -12.50 -2.69 8.11
CA PHE A 308 -11.31 -2.35 7.32
C PHE A 308 -10.07 -2.11 8.20
N SER A 309 -8.92 -2.54 7.69
CA SER A 309 -7.60 -2.13 8.20
C SER A 309 -6.50 -2.33 7.16
N ILE A 310 -5.32 -1.78 7.44
CA ILE A 310 -4.10 -1.90 6.63
C ILE A 310 -3.00 -2.54 7.50
N PHE A 311 -2.35 -3.59 7.00
CA PHE A 311 -1.13 -4.15 7.57
C PHE A 311 0.00 -3.13 7.58
N GLU A 312 0.76 -3.10 8.67
CA GLU A 312 2.00 -2.32 8.73
C GLU A 312 3.03 -2.83 7.72
N ALA A 313 3.32 -4.13 7.75
CA ALA A 313 4.14 -4.83 6.75
C ALA A 313 3.68 -6.29 6.67
N PRO A 314 3.00 -6.73 5.60
CA PRO A 314 2.26 -7.99 5.59
C PRO A 314 3.13 -9.24 5.80
N THR A 315 4.40 -9.25 5.37
CA THR A 315 5.27 -10.43 5.54
C THR A 315 6.01 -10.40 6.88
N ASN A 316 6.54 -9.25 7.28
CA ASN A 316 7.49 -9.16 8.41
C ASN A 316 6.89 -8.61 9.70
N PHE A 317 5.84 -7.79 9.62
CA PHE A 317 5.17 -7.21 10.78
C PHE A 317 3.67 -7.02 10.51
N PRO A 318 2.90 -8.14 10.46
CA PRO A 318 1.51 -8.15 9.99
C PRO A 318 0.54 -7.65 11.06
N TYR A 319 0.82 -6.50 11.67
CA TYR A 319 -0.08 -5.82 12.59
C TYR A 319 -1.04 -4.95 11.82
N GLN A 320 -2.30 -4.95 12.24
CA GLN A 320 -3.37 -4.25 11.56
C GLN A 320 -3.54 -2.84 12.12
N GLY A 321 -3.36 -1.83 11.26
CA GLY A 321 -3.74 -0.46 11.56
C GLY A 321 -2.79 0.25 12.51
N THR A 322 -1.50 -0.07 12.46
CA THR A 322 -0.47 0.59 13.28
C THR A 322 -0.51 2.11 13.09
N ILE A 323 -0.70 2.87 14.16
CA ILE A 323 -0.58 4.34 14.19
C ILE A 323 0.77 4.77 14.81
N GLY A 324 1.20 6.01 14.57
CA GLY A 324 2.49 6.53 15.07
C GLY A 324 3.57 6.48 13.99
N THR A 325 3.51 7.43 13.06
CA THR A 325 4.24 7.52 11.80
C THR A 325 3.92 6.43 10.77
N CYS A 326 2.72 5.84 10.82
CA CYS A 326 2.34 4.66 10.03
C CYS A 326 1.01 4.88 9.28
N TYR A 327 -0.12 4.47 9.87
CA TYR A 327 -1.46 4.53 9.27
C TYR A 327 -1.82 5.93 8.78
N GLU A 328 -1.39 6.99 9.45
CA GLU A 328 -1.69 8.37 9.03
C GLU A 328 -1.21 8.69 7.61
N PHE A 329 -0.17 8.02 7.12
CA PHE A 329 0.27 8.17 5.72
C PHE A 329 -0.46 7.18 4.80
N GLY A 330 -0.61 5.92 5.25
CA GLY A 330 -1.23 4.85 4.47
C GLY A 330 -2.70 5.07 4.14
N SER A 331 -3.42 5.74 5.03
CA SER A 331 -4.84 6.03 4.91
C SER A 331 -5.16 7.21 4.01
N LEU A 332 -4.18 8.02 3.57
CA LEU A 332 -4.45 9.18 2.71
C LEU A 332 -5.20 8.82 1.39
N PRO A 333 -4.80 7.79 0.62
CA PRO A 333 -5.59 7.35 -0.54
C PRO A 333 -6.94 6.73 -0.14
N ILE A 334 -7.01 5.99 0.98
CA ILE A 334 -8.27 5.43 1.49
C ILE A 334 -9.26 6.54 1.79
N LEU A 335 -8.85 7.53 2.57
CA LEU A 335 -9.67 8.67 2.96
C LEU A 335 -10.11 9.49 1.73
N SER A 336 -9.27 9.57 0.68
CA SER A 336 -9.61 10.26 -0.57
C SER A 336 -10.63 9.51 -1.44
N PHE A 337 -10.58 8.16 -1.44
CA PHE A 337 -11.38 7.34 -2.34
C PHE A 337 -12.58 6.66 -1.68
N PHE A 338 -12.43 6.23 -0.43
CA PHE A 338 -13.35 5.40 0.33
C PHE A 338 -13.37 5.85 1.81
N PRO A 339 -13.84 7.07 2.11
CA PRO A 339 -13.89 7.58 3.49
C PRO A 339 -14.65 6.65 4.44
N GLU A 340 -15.62 5.87 3.96
CA GLU A 340 -16.32 4.85 4.74
C GLU A 340 -15.39 3.77 5.33
N LEU A 341 -14.28 3.46 4.65
CA LEU A 341 -13.29 2.50 5.15
C LEU A 341 -12.40 3.11 6.24
N ASP A 342 -12.00 4.38 6.08
CA ASP A 342 -11.27 5.13 7.12
C ASP A 342 -12.15 5.23 8.38
N LYS A 343 -13.44 5.56 8.23
CA LYS A 343 -14.43 5.56 9.30
C LYS A 343 -14.52 4.21 10.01
N SER A 344 -14.53 3.11 9.25
CA SER A 344 -14.54 1.76 9.83
C SER A 344 -13.32 1.54 10.73
N PHE A 345 -12.12 1.87 10.26
CA PHE A 345 -10.90 1.71 11.05
C PHE A 345 -10.96 2.57 12.32
N LEU A 346 -11.34 3.84 12.20
CA LEU A 346 -11.42 4.76 13.34
C LEU A 346 -12.42 4.28 14.40
N ASN A 347 -13.56 3.71 13.99
CA ASN A 347 -14.51 3.08 14.91
C ASN A 347 -13.87 1.90 15.67
N LEU A 348 -13.16 1.02 14.97
CA LEU A 348 -12.49 -0.13 15.59
C LEU A 348 -11.45 0.32 16.61
N LEU A 349 -10.56 1.23 16.23
CA LEU A 349 -9.52 1.72 17.13
C LEU A 349 -10.13 2.46 18.35
N THR A 350 -11.16 3.26 18.12
CA THR A 350 -11.89 3.97 19.19
C THR A 350 -12.52 3.01 20.19
N ALA A 351 -13.09 1.89 19.72
CA ALA A 351 -13.69 0.88 20.58
C ALA A 351 -12.67 0.25 21.54
N TYR A 352 -11.41 0.13 21.09
CA TYR A 352 -10.32 -0.45 21.87
C TYR A 352 -9.55 0.53 22.75
N ILE A 353 -9.91 1.82 22.77
CA ILE A 353 -9.33 2.78 23.72
C ILE A 353 -9.54 2.30 25.15
N ARG A 354 -8.43 2.19 25.88
CA ARG A 354 -8.36 1.58 27.20
C ARG A 354 -9.14 2.38 28.24
N GLU A 355 -9.40 1.75 29.37
CA GLU A 355 -10.11 2.38 30.49
C GLU A 355 -9.39 3.58 31.08
N ASP A 356 -8.08 3.72 30.91
CA ASP A 356 -7.33 4.89 31.37
C ASP A 356 -7.22 5.99 30.29
N GLY A 357 -7.77 5.76 29.10
CA GLY A 357 -7.69 6.67 27.96
C GLY A 357 -6.51 6.41 27.02
N TYR A 358 -5.65 5.43 27.30
CA TYR A 358 -4.58 5.11 26.37
C TYR A 358 -5.12 4.53 25.06
N VAL A 359 -4.62 5.04 23.93
CA VAL A 359 -4.94 4.52 22.60
C VAL A 359 -3.95 3.39 22.27
N PRO A 360 -4.44 2.20 21.86
CA PRO A 360 -3.58 1.12 21.39
C PRO A 360 -2.75 1.52 20.15
N HIS A 361 -1.61 0.85 19.98
CA HIS A 361 -0.73 1.04 18.82
C HIS A 361 -1.35 0.53 17.53
N ASP A 362 -2.11 -0.56 17.61
CA ASP A 362 -2.70 -1.27 16.48
C ASP A 362 -3.95 -2.08 16.93
N LEU A 363 -4.61 -2.74 15.98
CA LEU A 363 -5.74 -3.65 16.20
C LEU A 363 -5.30 -5.11 16.46
N GLY A 364 -4.01 -5.41 16.31
CA GLY A 364 -3.42 -6.70 16.65
C GLY A 364 -2.61 -7.37 15.53
N TYR A 365 -1.85 -8.38 15.93
CA TYR A 365 -1.13 -9.27 15.02
C TYR A 365 -2.13 -10.10 14.21
N CYS A 366 -2.19 -9.85 12.91
CA CYS A 366 -3.13 -10.47 11.97
C CYS A 366 -4.62 -10.33 12.35
N SER A 367 -4.93 -9.48 13.32
CA SER A 367 -6.23 -9.43 13.98
C SER A 367 -6.80 -8.02 13.90
N LEU A 368 -8.12 -7.92 13.77
CA LEU A 368 -8.89 -6.70 13.96
C LEU A 368 -9.42 -6.58 15.39
N ASP A 369 -9.14 -7.57 16.24
CA ASP A 369 -9.82 -7.78 17.52
C ASP A 369 -8.88 -7.92 18.73
N SER A 370 -7.56 -7.84 18.52
CA SER A 370 -6.55 -8.18 19.53
C SER A 370 -5.50 -7.07 19.66
N PRO A 371 -5.89 -5.84 20.03
CA PRO A 371 -5.02 -4.66 19.99
C PRO A 371 -3.78 -4.81 20.87
N THR A 372 -2.66 -4.23 20.44
CA THR A 372 -1.44 -4.13 21.26
C THR A 372 -1.12 -2.68 21.64
N ASP A 373 -0.31 -2.50 22.70
CA ASP A 373 0.06 -1.19 23.23
C ASP A 373 1.37 -0.65 22.64
N GLY A 374 1.98 -1.35 21.66
CA GLY A 374 3.25 -0.97 21.03
C GLY A 374 4.33 -2.02 21.18
N THR A 375 5.34 -1.95 20.31
CA THR A 375 6.41 -2.96 20.20
C THR A 375 7.29 -3.06 21.45
N THR A 376 7.42 -1.95 22.18
CA THR A 376 8.27 -1.80 23.37
C THR A 376 7.47 -1.45 24.63
N ALA A 377 6.14 -1.48 24.58
CA ALA A 377 5.31 -1.17 25.74
C ALA A 377 5.33 -2.33 26.76
N PRO A 378 5.50 -2.06 28.08
CA PRO A 378 5.69 -0.75 28.72
C PRO A 378 7.12 -0.19 28.63
N PRO A 379 7.31 1.15 28.64
CA PRO A 379 6.28 2.16 28.91
C PRO A 379 5.39 2.46 27.70
N LYS A 380 4.18 2.96 28.00
CA LYS A 380 3.21 3.38 26.99
C LYS A 380 3.77 4.51 26.13
N TRP A 381 3.58 4.40 24.82
CA TRP A 381 4.07 5.38 23.85
C TRP A 381 3.38 6.73 23.97
N LYS A 382 4.12 7.81 23.76
CA LYS A 382 3.65 9.19 24.00
C LYS A 382 3.07 9.89 22.77
N ASP A 383 3.18 9.28 21.59
CA ASP A 383 2.74 9.81 20.30
C ASP A 383 1.44 9.17 19.76
N LEU A 384 0.92 8.10 20.38
CA LEU A 384 -0.30 7.43 19.91
C LEU A 384 -1.57 8.24 20.14
N ASN A 385 -1.78 8.73 21.37
CA ASN A 385 -2.94 9.55 21.72
C ASN A 385 -3.05 10.83 20.87
N PRO A 386 -1.97 11.63 20.74
CA PRO A 386 -1.97 12.77 19.81
C PRO A 386 -2.33 12.39 18.37
N THR A 387 -1.74 11.30 17.86
CA THR A 387 -1.99 10.82 16.49
C THR A 387 -3.45 10.44 16.30
N TYR A 388 -4.06 9.74 17.25
CA TYR A 388 -5.46 9.36 17.19
C TYR A 388 -6.41 10.57 17.14
N ILE A 389 -6.19 11.58 18.00
CA ILE A 389 -7.01 12.81 17.99
C ILE A 389 -6.90 13.50 16.62
N LEU A 390 -5.68 13.57 16.06
CA LEU A 390 -5.43 14.14 14.74
C LEU A 390 -6.09 13.34 13.61
N LEU A 391 -6.11 12.00 13.70
CA LEU A 391 -6.82 11.14 12.75
C LEU A 391 -8.33 11.38 12.77
N ILE A 392 -8.95 11.46 13.95
CA ILE A 392 -10.38 11.79 14.09
C ILE A 392 -10.69 13.15 13.48
N TYR A 393 -9.87 14.17 13.81
CA TYR A 393 -10.08 15.50 13.24
C TYR A 393 -9.88 15.52 11.73
N ARG A 394 -8.89 14.79 11.19
CA ARG A 394 -8.67 14.68 9.74
C ARG A 394 -9.88 14.09 9.01
N TYR A 395 -10.41 12.99 9.53
CA TYR A 395 -11.60 12.36 8.98
C TYR A 395 -12.77 13.34 8.95
N TYR A 396 -13.06 13.97 10.10
CA TYR A 396 -14.11 15.00 10.19
C TYR A 396 -13.85 16.16 9.23
N LYS A 397 -12.61 16.66 9.16
CA LYS A 397 -12.25 17.82 8.35
C LYS A 397 -12.48 17.58 6.86
N LEU A 398 -12.25 16.35 6.39
CA LEU A 398 -12.46 15.99 5.00
C LEU A 398 -13.90 15.58 4.69
N THR A 399 -14.66 15.04 5.63
CA THR A 399 -16.00 14.49 5.35
C THR A 399 -17.15 15.38 5.82
N GLY A 400 -16.89 16.27 6.77
CA GLY A 400 -17.92 17.01 7.48
C GLY A 400 -18.84 16.16 8.36
N ASP A 401 -18.49 14.90 8.66
CA ASP A 401 -19.32 13.97 9.43
C ASP A 401 -19.35 14.32 10.93
N ILE A 402 -20.18 15.32 11.27
CA ILE A 402 -20.39 15.81 12.64
C ILE A 402 -20.96 14.71 13.54
N GLU A 403 -21.86 13.89 13.01
CA GLU A 403 -22.53 12.84 13.80
C GLU A 403 -21.54 11.76 14.22
N PHE A 404 -20.63 11.35 13.32
CA PHE A 404 -19.52 10.49 13.69
C PHE A 404 -18.64 11.13 14.77
N LEU A 405 -18.20 12.37 14.58
CA LEU A 405 -17.33 13.06 15.55
C LEU A 405 -17.99 13.10 16.94
N LYS A 406 -19.27 13.44 17.02
CA LYS A 406 -20.04 13.44 18.28
C LYS A 406 -20.14 12.04 18.88
N SER A 407 -20.37 11.02 18.06
CA SER A 407 -20.51 9.63 18.53
C SER A 407 -19.24 9.08 19.20
N VAL A 408 -18.06 9.56 18.80
CA VAL A 408 -16.77 9.14 19.37
C VAL A 408 -16.20 10.13 20.40
N TYR A 409 -16.86 11.28 20.60
CA TYR A 409 -16.30 12.41 21.35
C TYR A 409 -15.85 12.05 22.77
N ASP A 410 -16.66 11.30 23.53
CA ASP A 410 -16.32 10.92 24.90
C ASP A 410 -15.04 10.09 24.97
N LYS A 411 -14.82 9.21 23.99
CA LYS A 411 -13.58 8.41 23.88
C LYS A 411 -12.40 9.27 23.46
N VAL A 412 -12.60 10.22 22.54
CA VAL A 412 -11.58 11.21 22.15
C VAL A 412 -11.17 12.08 23.33
N LYS A 413 -12.13 12.59 24.10
CA LYS A 413 -11.88 13.38 25.31
C LYS A 413 -11.10 12.58 26.34
N LYS A 414 -11.44 11.31 26.54
CA LYS A 414 -10.69 10.42 27.43
C LYS A 414 -9.25 10.17 26.96
N ALA A 415 -9.04 10.01 25.65
CA ALA A 415 -7.70 9.93 25.07
C ALA A 415 -6.91 11.22 25.28
N PHE A 416 -7.56 12.37 25.13
CA PHE A 416 -6.95 13.66 25.39
C PHE A 416 -6.57 13.87 26.87
N GLU A 417 -7.42 13.44 27.81
CA GLU A 417 -7.11 13.50 29.24
C GLU A 417 -5.88 12.65 29.62
N TRP A 418 -5.67 11.52 28.94
CA TRP A 418 -4.45 10.73 29.08
C TRP A 418 -3.24 11.47 28.51
N GLU A 419 -3.37 12.06 27.33
CA GLU A 419 -2.32 12.84 26.66
C GLU A 419 -1.82 14.01 27.54
N LEU A 420 -2.73 14.78 28.14
CA LEU A 420 -2.41 15.88 29.06
C LEU A 420 -1.56 15.41 30.27
N LYS A 421 -1.71 14.16 30.69
CA LYS A 421 -0.97 13.59 31.82
C LYS A 421 0.36 13.00 31.43
N PHE A 422 0.53 12.48 30.22
CA PHE A 422 1.69 11.64 29.89
C PHE A 422 2.52 12.17 28.73
N SER A 423 1.91 12.77 27.70
CA SER A 423 2.62 13.23 26.51
C SER A 423 3.38 14.55 26.74
N ARG A 424 2.92 15.40 27.66
CA ARG A 424 3.56 16.70 27.95
C ARG A 424 4.93 16.63 28.64
N TYR A 425 5.29 15.48 29.22
CA TYR A 425 6.53 15.33 30.00
C TYR A 425 7.72 14.81 29.18
N GLY A 426 7.53 14.60 27.88
CA GLY A 426 8.54 13.98 27.01
C GLY A 426 8.65 12.47 27.21
N LEU A 427 9.75 11.89 26.72
CA LEU A 427 9.97 10.45 26.65
C LEU A 427 10.78 9.92 27.83
N GLU A 428 10.58 8.65 28.18
CA GLU A 428 11.22 8.01 29.33
C GLU A 428 12.63 7.48 29.04
N GLY A 429 13.10 7.54 27.80
CA GLY A 429 14.38 6.92 27.39
C GLY A 429 14.28 5.43 27.15
N LYS A 430 13.05 4.88 27.10
CA LYS A 430 12.76 3.45 27.01
C LYS A 430 12.01 3.12 25.71
N MET A 431 12.35 3.85 24.64
CA MET A 431 11.83 3.62 23.30
C MET A 431 10.29 3.72 23.24
N ASP A 432 9.73 4.73 23.91
CA ASP A 432 8.30 4.95 24.12
C ASP A 432 7.67 5.93 23.10
N SER A 433 8.00 5.73 21.83
CA SER A 433 7.43 6.44 20.67
C SER A 433 7.65 5.62 19.39
N ALA A 434 7.18 6.11 18.24
CA ALA A 434 7.46 5.55 16.91
C ALA A 434 8.97 5.34 16.63
N PHE A 435 9.85 6.08 17.29
CA PHE A 435 11.29 5.81 17.30
C PHE A 435 11.65 4.71 18.31
N ASP A 436 11.04 3.54 18.13
CA ASP A 436 10.99 2.40 19.05
C ASP A 436 12.29 1.59 19.20
N VAL A 437 13.37 2.00 18.52
CA VAL A 437 14.73 1.49 18.79
C VAL A 437 15.71 2.60 19.10
N THR A 438 15.22 3.80 19.39
CA THR A 438 16.04 4.98 19.72
C THR A 438 15.79 5.41 21.17
N PRO A 439 16.82 5.44 22.04
CA PRO A 439 16.65 5.81 23.45
C PRO A 439 16.57 7.33 23.63
N ILE A 440 15.45 7.94 23.22
CA ILE A 440 15.18 9.37 23.39
C ILE A 440 14.60 9.60 24.79
N LYS A 441 15.20 10.50 25.56
CA LYS A 441 14.76 10.84 26.92
C LYS A 441 14.48 12.33 27.05
N GLY A 442 13.43 12.66 27.79
CA GLY A 442 13.01 14.03 28.06
C GLY A 442 12.24 14.64 26.90
N ILE A 443 12.14 15.97 26.92
CA ILE A 443 11.45 16.74 25.89
C ILE A 443 12.22 16.63 24.56
N ASN A 444 11.49 16.32 23.49
CA ASN A 444 12.01 16.22 22.14
C ASN A 444 11.07 16.94 21.16
N SER A 445 11.64 17.46 20.07
CA SER A 445 10.89 18.31 19.12
C SER A 445 9.81 17.52 18.38
N TYR A 446 10.02 16.23 18.11
CA TYR A 446 9.04 15.37 17.45
C TYR A 446 7.72 15.26 18.25
N THR A 447 7.76 14.69 19.45
CA THR A 447 6.55 14.48 20.27
C THR A 447 5.91 15.79 20.74
N LEU A 448 6.71 16.82 21.03
CA LEU A 448 6.18 18.12 21.45
C LEU A 448 5.48 18.83 20.29
N SER A 449 6.03 18.78 19.07
CA SER A 449 5.34 19.32 17.89
C SER A 449 4.00 18.64 17.66
N LEU A 450 3.94 17.31 17.80
CA LEU A 450 2.74 16.52 17.62
C LEU A 450 1.69 16.82 18.70
N TYR A 451 2.11 16.97 19.95
CA TYR A 451 1.25 17.39 21.06
C TYR A 451 0.63 18.78 20.84
N ILE A 452 1.38 19.73 20.29
CA ILE A 452 0.81 21.05 19.94
C ILE A 452 -0.27 20.91 18.86
N ALA A 453 -0.02 20.08 17.84
CA ALA A 453 -0.99 19.84 16.78
C ALA A 453 -2.29 19.19 17.30
N SER A 454 -2.18 18.21 18.21
CA SER A 454 -3.35 17.57 18.82
C SER A 454 -4.13 18.52 19.73
N LEU A 455 -3.48 19.44 20.45
CA LEU A 455 -4.17 20.49 21.21
C LEU A 455 -5.06 21.36 20.31
N PHE A 456 -4.56 21.78 19.15
CA PHE A 456 -5.34 22.54 18.18
C PHE A 456 -6.52 21.73 17.64
N ALA A 457 -6.28 20.47 17.26
CA ALA A 457 -7.34 19.58 16.80
C ALA A 457 -8.41 19.35 17.88
N MET A 458 -8.01 19.10 19.13
CA MET A 458 -8.92 18.86 20.24
C MET A 458 -9.78 20.09 20.55
N ARG A 459 -9.22 21.31 20.45
CA ARG A 459 -9.98 22.54 20.59
C ARG A 459 -11.12 22.62 19.57
N GLU A 460 -10.83 22.35 18.30
CA GLU A 460 -11.84 22.33 17.23
C GLU A 460 -12.85 21.18 17.35
N ILE A 461 -12.39 19.98 17.73
CA ILE A 461 -13.27 18.83 18.02
C ILE A 461 -14.24 19.19 19.15
N SER A 462 -13.74 19.71 20.28
CA SER A 462 -14.57 20.03 21.44
C SER A 462 -15.60 21.12 21.17
N LYS A 463 -15.25 22.12 20.36
CA LYS A 463 -16.17 23.15 19.87
C LYS A 463 -17.27 22.53 19.02
N THR A 464 -16.91 21.65 18.08
CA THR A 464 -17.87 20.96 17.20
C THR A 464 -18.80 20.02 17.99
N ALA A 465 -18.28 19.38 19.02
CA ALA A 465 -19.05 18.52 19.93
C ALA A 465 -19.94 19.31 20.92
N GLY A 466 -19.68 20.61 21.12
CA GLY A 466 -20.44 21.50 22.01
C GLY A 466 -19.88 21.65 23.43
N ASP A 467 -18.79 20.95 23.78
CA ASP A 467 -18.13 21.04 25.10
C ASP A 467 -17.27 22.31 25.24
N ASN A 468 -16.71 22.80 24.13
CA ASN A 468 -15.92 24.04 24.08
C ASN A 468 -14.80 24.12 25.13
N LEU A 469 -13.92 23.11 25.15
CA LEU A 469 -12.79 23.08 26.10
C LEU A 469 -11.87 24.29 25.90
N ASN A 470 -11.58 25.01 26.99
CA ASN A 470 -10.57 26.05 26.97
C ASN A 470 -9.19 25.41 27.14
N LEU A 471 -8.37 25.47 26.08
CA LEU A 471 -7.02 24.89 26.01
C LEU A 471 -5.93 25.97 25.86
N ASP A 472 -6.26 27.24 26.05
CA ASP A 472 -5.35 28.36 25.75
C ASP A 472 -4.07 28.31 26.60
N GLU A 473 -4.19 27.92 27.87
CA GLU A 473 -3.06 27.77 28.77
C GLU A 473 -2.14 26.61 28.33
N GLN A 474 -2.70 25.44 28.04
CA GLN A 474 -1.94 24.27 27.59
C GLN A 474 -1.25 24.53 26.25
N ILE A 475 -1.94 25.21 25.32
CA ILE A 475 -1.36 25.61 24.03
C ILE A 475 -0.20 26.59 24.26
N LYS A 476 -0.40 27.62 25.10
CA LYS A 476 0.64 28.60 25.41
C LYS A 476 1.87 27.93 26.02
N GLU A 477 1.69 27.09 27.03
CA GLU A 477 2.79 26.36 27.69
C GLU A 477 3.55 25.46 26.70
N ALA A 478 2.83 24.71 25.87
CA ALA A 478 3.42 23.81 24.89
C ALA A 478 4.22 24.57 23.82
N LYS A 479 3.66 25.68 23.30
CA LYS A 479 4.37 26.55 22.34
C LYS A 479 5.60 27.19 22.97
N GLU A 480 5.51 27.72 24.20
CA GLU A 480 6.67 28.28 24.91
C GLU A 480 7.77 27.23 25.14
N ALA A 481 7.40 25.98 25.46
CA ALA A 481 8.35 24.88 25.58
C ALA A 481 9.02 24.55 24.24
N PHE A 482 8.26 24.52 23.15
CA PHE A 482 8.79 24.22 21.81
C PHE A 482 9.68 25.35 21.28
N GLU A 483 9.29 26.60 21.52
CA GLU A 483 10.07 27.79 21.17
C GLU A 483 11.44 27.82 21.87
N LYS A 484 11.54 27.32 23.12
CA LYS A 484 12.82 27.17 23.83
C LYS A 484 13.75 26.14 23.19
N MET A 485 13.23 25.22 22.37
CA MET A 485 14.04 24.26 21.63
C MET A 485 14.68 24.85 20.37
N PHE A 486 14.28 26.06 19.96
CA PHE A 486 14.85 26.70 18.78
C PHE A 486 16.22 27.31 19.09
N ASN A 487 17.27 26.80 18.44
CA ASN A 487 18.65 27.24 18.68
C ASN A 487 19.09 28.44 17.81
N GLY A 488 18.15 29.15 17.18
CA GLY A 488 18.43 30.20 16.21
C GLY A 488 18.50 29.72 14.75
N LYS A 489 18.54 28.41 14.52
CA LYS A 489 18.62 27.79 13.18
C LYS A 489 17.50 26.79 12.95
N TYR A 490 17.30 25.88 13.90
CA TYR A 490 16.34 24.78 13.85
C TYR A 490 15.93 24.39 15.28
N PHE A 491 14.94 23.52 15.42
CA PHE A 491 14.54 22.98 16.71
C PHE A 491 15.44 21.78 17.04
N ILE A 492 16.09 21.79 18.21
CA ILE A 492 16.97 20.69 18.62
C ILE A 492 16.22 19.37 18.65
N ALA A 493 16.91 18.25 18.42
CA ALA A 493 16.27 16.95 18.39
C ALA A 493 15.68 16.61 19.78
N TRP A 494 16.52 16.65 20.81
CA TRP A 494 16.21 16.48 22.23
C TRP A 494 17.43 16.92 23.07
N GLU A 495 17.28 16.95 24.40
CA GLU A 495 18.37 17.25 25.34
C GLU A 495 19.54 16.26 25.20
N GLY A 496 20.76 16.77 25.03
CA GLY A 496 21.97 15.98 24.72
C GLY A 496 22.15 15.66 23.23
N MET A 497 21.32 16.21 22.36
CA MET A 497 21.43 16.11 20.89
C MET A 497 21.15 17.47 20.22
N GLU A 498 21.79 18.53 20.73
CA GLU A 498 21.56 19.92 20.32
C GLU A 498 22.22 20.31 18.99
N ASP A 499 23.28 19.60 18.61
CA ASP A 499 24.13 19.83 17.43
C ASP A 499 23.74 18.94 16.23
N ALA A 500 22.52 18.40 16.22
CA ALA A 500 21.98 17.56 15.15
C ALA A 500 20.60 18.03 14.67
N VAL A 501 20.43 18.00 13.35
CA VAL A 501 19.18 18.30 12.65
C VAL A 501 18.37 17.02 12.54
N PHE A 502 17.21 17.01 13.20
CA PHE A 502 16.29 15.88 13.19
C PHE A 502 15.20 16.08 12.14
N LEU A 503 14.96 15.07 11.30
CA LEU A 503 13.96 15.13 10.22
C LEU A 503 12.54 15.32 10.76
N ALA A 504 12.24 14.73 11.92
CA ALA A 504 10.90 14.76 12.53
C ALA A 504 10.63 15.98 13.43
N GLN A 505 11.56 16.95 13.50
CA GLN A 505 11.51 18.07 14.47
C GLN A 505 10.26 18.98 14.36
N VAL A 506 9.61 18.98 13.21
CA VAL A 506 8.38 19.76 12.93
C VAL A 506 7.26 18.86 12.41
N PHE A 507 7.21 17.59 12.83
CA PHE A 507 6.19 16.66 12.34
C PHE A 507 4.76 17.10 12.65
N GLY A 508 4.53 17.74 13.80
CA GLY A 508 3.23 18.37 14.10
C GLY A 508 2.81 19.45 13.09
N GLU A 509 3.77 20.12 12.45
CA GLU A 509 3.46 21.15 11.45
C GLU A 509 2.96 20.54 10.13
N TRP A 510 3.36 19.31 9.81
CA TRP A 510 2.76 18.56 8.70
C TRP A 510 1.26 18.38 8.94
N TRP A 511 0.88 17.95 10.16
CA TRP A 511 -0.51 17.81 10.56
C TRP A 511 -1.28 19.14 10.52
N THR A 512 -0.77 20.18 11.17
CA THR A 512 -1.48 21.47 11.23
C THR A 512 -1.65 22.08 9.85
N THR A 513 -0.61 22.03 9.01
CA THR A 513 -0.67 22.52 7.63
C THR A 513 -1.69 21.71 6.81
N LEU A 514 -1.69 20.38 6.91
CA LEU A 514 -2.63 19.51 6.19
C LEU A 514 -4.08 19.84 6.57
N LEU A 515 -4.32 20.00 7.87
CA LEU A 515 -5.66 20.18 8.46
C LEU A 515 -6.15 21.64 8.44
N GLY A 516 -5.28 22.60 8.10
CA GLY A 516 -5.59 24.02 8.16
C GLY A 516 -5.77 24.53 9.59
N LEU A 517 -4.98 24.00 10.53
CA LEU A 517 -4.89 24.44 11.91
C LEU A 517 -3.83 25.55 12.06
N GLU A 518 -3.76 26.14 13.25
CA GLU A 518 -2.71 27.11 13.59
C GLU A 518 -1.30 26.52 13.49
N PRO A 519 -0.28 27.33 13.14
CA PRO A 519 1.10 26.87 13.12
C PRO A 519 1.60 26.56 14.53
N ILE A 520 2.41 25.50 14.65
CA ILE A 520 2.93 25.02 15.94
C ILE A 520 3.92 26.01 16.57
N ALA A 521 4.55 26.86 15.76
CA ALA A 521 5.58 27.82 16.14
C ALA A 521 5.57 29.03 15.19
N ASP A 522 6.46 29.98 15.41
CA ASP A 522 6.72 31.06 14.45
C ASP A 522 7.04 30.51 13.04
N GLU A 523 6.41 31.08 12.02
CA GLU A 523 6.48 30.55 10.65
C GLU A 523 7.90 30.66 10.05
N GLU A 524 8.65 31.70 10.38
CA GLU A 524 10.03 31.84 9.89
C GLU A 524 10.98 30.88 10.58
N LYS A 525 10.72 30.52 11.85
CA LYS A 525 11.46 29.44 12.54
C LYS A 525 11.19 28.07 11.91
N ILE A 526 9.93 27.77 11.58
CA ILE A 526 9.55 26.55 10.85
C ILE A 526 10.27 26.50 9.49
N LYS A 527 10.20 27.58 8.70
CA LYS A 527 10.90 27.66 7.41
C LYS A 527 12.41 27.53 7.57
N SER A 528 12.99 28.13 8.60
CA SER A 528 14.41 27.96 8.93
C SER A 528 14.75 26.50 9.20
N ALA A 529 13.97 25.81 10.04
CA ALA A 529 14.15 24.38 10.33
C ALA A 529 14.08 23.52 9.06
N LEU A 530 13.08 23.76 8.19
CA LEU A 530 12.94 23.03 6.91
C LEU A 530 14.13 23.27 5.98
N ARG A 531 14.61 24.52 5.85
CA ARG A 531 15.82 24.85 5.08
C ARG A 531 17.05 24.12 5.64
N TRP A 532 17.17 24.00 6.97
CA TRP A 532 18.26 23.25 7.60
C TRP A 532 18.15 21.73 7.36
N ILE A 533 16.95 21.15 7.40
CA ILE A 533 16.73 19.75 7.01
C ILE A 533 17.19 19.51 5.57
N ILE A 534 16.76 20.36 4.63
CA ILE A 534 17.14 20.24 3.22
C ILE A 534 18.67 20.38 3.06
N LYS A 535 19.26 21.37 3.73
CA LYS A 535 20.70 21.65 3.63
C LYS A 535 21.57 20.56 4.27
N VAL A 536 21.19 20.03 5.43
CA VAL A 536 22.02 19.11 6.22
C VAL A 536 21.63 17.67 5.92
N ASN A 537 20.42 17.23 6.30
CA ASN A 537 19.97 15.86 6.06
C ASN A 537 19.92 15.53 4.57
N GLY A 538 19.42 16.47 3.76
CA GLY A 538 19.32 16.30 2.31
C GLY A 538 20.66 16.07 1.59
N ASN A 539 21.78 16.52 2.17
CA ASN A 539 23.12 16.36 1.58
C ASN A 539 23.98 15.29 2.27
N ALA A 540 23.51 14.72 3.38
CA ALA A 540 24.28 13.77 4.19
C ALA A 540 24.47 12.39 3.52
N SER A 541 23.61 12.05 2.56
CA SER A 541 23.72 10.83 1.77
C SER A 541 23.34 11.06 0.31
N LYS A 542 24.13 10.44 -0.57
CA LYS A 542 23.86 10.40 -2.01
C LYS A 542 22.67 9.53 -2.40
N TYR A 543 22.17 8.70 -1.47
CA TYR A 543 21.11 7.73 -1.75
C TYR A 543 19.74 8.16 -1.23
N CYS A 544 19.68 8.72 -0.02
CA CYS A 544 18.43 9.03 0.68
C CYS A 544 18.65 10.17 1.70
N THR A 545 17.64 10.47 2.51
CA THR A 545 17.69 11.55 3.53
C THR A 545 17.65 10.96 4.95
N PRO A 546 18.79 10.86 5.67
CA PRO A 546 18.83 10.28 7.02
C PRO A 546 17.99 11.07 8.02
N ASN A 547 17.43 10.37 9.01
CA ASN A 547 16.61 11.01 10.03
C ASN A 547 17.40 11.98 10.92
N LEU A 548 18.66 11.69 11.26
CA LEU A 548 19.43 12.52 12.20
C LEU A 548 20.87 12.76 11.71
N VAL A 549 21.24 14.03 11.56
CA VAL A 549 22.54 14.43 11.00
C VAL A 549 23.10 15.62 11.76
N LYS A 550 24.38 15.56 12.12
CA LYS A 550 25.11 16.67 12.77
C LYS A 550 25.26 17.87 11.81
N GLU A 551 25.44 19.08 12.33
CA GLU A 551 25.63 20.27 11.47
C GLU A 551 26.80 20.16 10.49
N ASP A 552 27.82 19.38 10.82
CA ASP A 552 28.99 19.12 9.96
C ASP A 552 28.71 18.11 8.82
N GLY A 553 27.48 17.59 8.74
CA GLY A 553 27.04 16.61 7.74
C GLY A 553 27.23 15.15 8.17
N LYS A 554 27.79 14.89 9.36
CA LYS A 554 27.97 13.52 9.85
C LYS A 554 26.64 12.89 10.26
N VAL A 555 26.31 11.75 9.62
CA VAL A 555 25.13 10.94 9.99
C VAL A 555 25.29 10.40 11.42
N VAL A 556 24.24 10.54 12.23
CA VAL A 556 24.23 10.05 13.61
C VAL A 556 23.80 8.57 13.62
N SER A 557 24.71 7.70 14.06
CA SER A 557 24.49 6.25 14.16
C SER A 557 24.20 5.79 15.59
N LEU A 558 23.19 6.40 16.24
CA LEU A 558 22.73 5.97 17.56
C LEU A 558 21.87 4.71 17.47
N SER A 559 21.04 4.61 16.42
CA SER A 559 20.20 3.44 16.14
C SER A 559 19.97 3.30 14.63
N PRO A 560 19.40 2.17 14.17
CA PRO A 560 18.92 2.04 12.79
C PRO A 560 17.93 3.11 12.35
N GLN A 561 17.19 3.71 13.28
CA GLN A 561 16.23 4.77 12.97
C GLN A 561 16.87 6.16 12.89
N THR A 562 18.07 6.37 13.45
CA THR A 562 18.75 7.67 13.34
C THR A 562 19.55 7.78 12.05
N TYR A 563 20.26 6.72 11.66
CA TYR A 563 21.07 6.75 10.44
C TYR A 563 20.27 6.46 9.17
N SER A 564 19.11 5.79 9.25
CA SER A 564 18.31 5.48 8.06
C SER A 564 17.41 6.64 7.66
N SER A 565 17.01 6.63 6.39
CA SER A 565 15.88 7.40 5.89
C SER A 565 14.58 6.64 6.14
N TRP A 566 13.50 7.37 6.46
CA TRP A 566 12.13 6.87 6.42
C TRP A 566 11.41 7.51 5.23
N PRO A 567 11.17 6.80 4.12
CA PRO A 567 10.61 7.40 2.90
C PRO A 567 9.32 8.18 3.16
N ARG A 568 8.43 7.62 3.98
CA ARG A 568 7.18 8.26 4.41
C ARG A 568 7.38 9.62 5.09
N LEU A 569 8.40 9.75 5.95
CA LEU A 569 8.67 11.01 6.65
C LEU A 569 9.36 12.01 5.72
N VAL A 570 10.27 11.55 4.87
CA VAL A 570 10.90 12.39 3.83
C VAL A 570 9.85 13.00 2.90
N PHE A 571 8.91 12.19 2.41
CA PHE A 571 7.83 12.67 1.55
C PHE A 571 6.90 13.67 2.26
N ALA A 572 6.59 13.45 3.54
CA ALA A 572 5.79 14.37 4.34
C ALA A 572 6.49 15.73 4.54
N ILE A 573 7.78 15.72 4.88
CA ILE A 573 8.59 16.94 5.05
C ILE A 573 8.82 17.67 3.74
N CYS A 574 9.00 16.94 2.64
CA CYS A 574 9.10 17.50 1.30
C CYS A 574 7.80 18.22 0.90
N TRP A 575 6.63 17.59 1.09
CA TRP A 575 5.34 18.24 0.85
C TRP A 575 5.19 19.50 1.74
N LEU A 576 5.49 19.38 3.04
CA LEU A 576 5.43 20.52 3.96
C LEU A 576 6.34 21.68 3.52
N SER A 577 7.55 21.38 3.05
CA SER A 577 8.49 22.39 2.55
C SER A 577 7.90 23.18 1.39
N ILE A 578 7.24 22.50 0.45
CA ILE A 578 6.60 23.14 -0.70
C ILE A 578 5.43 24.02 -0.27
N GLU A 579 4.57 23.53 0.65
CA GLU A 579 3.46 24.33 1.20
C GLU A 579 3.95 25.58 1.96
N LYS A 580 5.15 25.53 2.54
CA LYS A 580 5.81 26.68 3.19
C LYS A 580 6.63 27.56 2.22
N GLY A 581 6.51 27.33 0.91
CA GLY A 581 7.17 28.13 -0.13
C GLY A 581 8.65 27.82 -0.33
N ILE A 582 9.12 26.64 0.08
CA ILE A 582 10.51 26.19 -0.06
C ILE A 582 10.58 25.10 -1.14
N SER A 583 10.74 25.55 -2.38
CA SER A 583 10.71 24.68 -3.57
C SER A 583 11.80 23.60 -3.59
N GLU A 584 12.94 23.86 -2.94
CA GLU A 584 14.09 22.96 -2.84
C GLU A 584 13.74 21.65 -2.12
N GLY A 585 12.66 21.62 -1.34
CA GLY A 585 12.15 20.41 -0.71
C GLY A 585 11.80 19.30 -1.72
N LEU A 586 11.42 19.67 -2.95
CA LEU A 586 11.10 18.70 -4.00
C LEU A 586 12.28 17.77 -4.34
N GLN A 587 13.51 18.28 -4.21
CA GLN A 587 14.73 17.49 -4.46
C GLN A 587 14.88 16.33 -3.47
N LEU A 588 14.37 16.46 -2.24
CA LEU A 588 14.38 15.39 -1.25
C LEU A 588 13.48 14.24 -1.70
N CYS A 589 12.23 14.54 -2.07
CA CYS A 589 11.30 13.53 -2.58
C CYS A 589 11.86 12.86 -3.84
N GLU A 590 12.38 13.64 -4.79
CA GLU A 590 12.86 13.11 -6.06
C GLU A 590 14.02 12.14 -5.84
N LYS A 591 15.00 12.50 -5.02
CA LYS A 591 16.13 11.62 -4.66
C LYS A 591 15.64 10.33 -4.01
N GLU A 592 14.72 10.43 -3.06
CA GLU A 592 14.16 9.28 -2.35
C GLU A 592 13.41 8.34 -3.30
N TRP A 593 12.56 8.90 -4.17
CA TRP A 593 11.81 8.16 -5.18
C TRP A 593 12.72 7.51 -6.22
N GLN A 594 13.71 8.23 -6.74
CA GLN A 594 14.69 7.70 -7.68
C GLN A 594 15.49 6.55 -7.08
N ASN A 595 15.83 6.61 -5.79
CA ASN A 595 16.47 5.49 -5.12
C ASN A 595 15.54 4.26 -5.10
N LEU A 596 14.26 4.40 -4.72
CA LEU A 596 13.28 3.31 -4.77
C LEU A 596 13.16 2.71 -6.19
N VAL A 597 13.07 3.56 -7.21
CA VAL A 597 13.01 3.13 -8.63
C VAL A 597 14.26 2.34 -9.01
N SER A 598 15.45 2.89 -8.74
CA SER A 598 16.73 2.28 -9.13
C SER A 598 17.02 0.96 -8.43
N LYS A 599 16.43 0.72 -7.25
CA LYS A 599 16.55 -0.53 -6.49
C LYS A 599 15.45 -1.53 -6.80
N GLY A 600 14.46 -1.15 -7.62
CA GLY A 600 13.31 -1.99 -7.95
C GLY A 600 12.35 -2.19 -6.77
N LEU A 601 12.12 -1.15 -5.97
CA LEU A 601 11.34 -1.16 -4.72
C LEU A 601 10.06 -0.32 -4.79
N VAL A 602 9.65 0.10 -5.99
CA VAL A 602 8.48 0.99 -6.18
C VAL A 602 7.21 0.41 -5.58
N TRP A 603 6.98 -0.89 -5.77
CA TRP A 603 5.82 -1.64 -5.27
C TRP A 603 6.17 -2.55 -4.10
N ASP A 604 7.30 -2.30 -3.44
CA ASP A 604 7.74 -2.96 -2.21
C ASP A 604 8.62 -2.01 -1.40
N GLN A 605 8.05 -0.84 -1.10
CA GLN A 605 8.78 0.19 -0.39
C GLN A 605 9.06 -0.26 1.04
N PRO A 606 10.32 -0.13 1.51
CA PRO A 606 10.66 -0.49 2.86
C PRO A 606 10.27 0.61 3.84
N SER A 607 10.06 0.25 5.12
CA SER A 607 9.96 1.25 6.19
C SER A 607 11.20 2.14 6.29
N ARG A 608 12.39 1.58 6.00
CA ARG A 608 13.68 2.25 6.18
C ARG A 608 14.64 1.97 5.03
N ILE A 609 15.42 2.99 4.67
CA ILE A 609 16.52 2.90 3.71
C ILE A 609 17.83 3.27 4.42
N ASN A 610 18.81 2.37 4.39
CA ASN A 610 20.11 2.61 4.99
C ASN A 610 20.86 3.72 4.23
N SER A 611 21.23 4.79 4.92
CA SER A 611 21.85 5.95 4.29
C SER A 611 23.25 5.73 3.75
N PHE A 612 23.95 4.68 4.17
CA PHE A 612 25.30 4.39 3.73
C PHE A 612 25.34 3.64 2.39
N ASN A 613 24.26 2.96 2.00
CA ASN A 613 24.26 2.11 0.80
C ASN A 613 22.99 2.22 -0.08
N GLY A 614 21.94 2.89 0.40
CA GLY A 614 20.67 3.08 -0.32
C GLY A 614 19.79 1.84 -0.42
N LEU A 615 20.09 0.77 0.33
CA LEU A 615 19.30 -0.47 0.36
C LEU A 615 18.27 -0.44 1.51
N PRO A 616 17.23 -1.28 1.45
CA PRO A 616 16.34 -1.51 2.59
C PRO A 616 17.10 -1.88 3.87
N ASP A 617 16.60 -1.45 5.03
CA ASP A 617 17.23 -1.72 6.33
C ASP A 617 16.27 -2.37 7.37
N PRO A 618 16.54 -3.62 7.80
CA PRO A 618 17.65 -4.49 7.40
C PRO A 618 17.54 -4.99 5.94
N VAL A 619 18.65 -5.42 5.35
CA VAL A 619 18.67 -5.90 3.95
C VAL A 619 17.78 -7.14 3.74
N VAL A 620 17.67 -7.99 4.76
CA VAL A 620 16.80 -9.17 4.78
C VAL A 620 15.69 -8.92 5.79
N SER A 621 14.45 -9.28 5.44
CA SER A 621 13.29 -9.10 6.32
C SER A 621 13.06 -7.64 6.73
N TYR A 622 13.33 -6.69 5.82
CA TYR A 622 12.81 -5.33 6.00
C TYR A 622 11.29 -5.37 6.05
N LEU A 623 10.72 -4.37 6.69
CA LEU A 623 9.28 -4.14 6.71
C LEU A 623 8.82 -3.81 5.29
N ASP A 624 8.30 -4.82 4.60
CA ASP A 624 7.87 -4.87 3.22
C ASP A 624 6.53 -4.20 3.02
N HIS A 625 6.27 -3.78 1.77
CA HIS A 625 5.01 -3.14 1.39
C HIS A 625 4.48 -2.11 2.41
N TYR A 626 5.38 -1.27 2.93
CA TYR A 626 5.16 -0.61 4.21
C TYR A 626 3.95 0.32 4.19
N ILE A 627 3.13 0.29 5.25
CA ILE A 627 1.89 1.07 5.37
C ILE A 627 2.04 2.56 5.05
N GLY A 628 3.20 3.15 5.38
CA GLY A 628 3.45 4.57 5.15
C GLY A 628 3.77 4.98 3.71
N SER A 629 3.84 4.03 2.77
CA SER A 629 4.23 4.26 1.37
C SER A 629 3.46 5.39 0.68
N PRO A 630 2.13 5.55 0.88
CA PRO A 630 1.35 6.62 0.27
C PRO A 630 1.57 8.03 0.82
N SER A 631 2.59 8.32 1.64
CA SER A 631 2.80 9.67 2.23
C SER A 631 2.76 10.83 1.21
N LEU A 632 3.18 10.60 -0.03
CA LEU A 632 3.06 11.56 -1.14
C LEU A 632 1.61 12.00 -1.39
N TRP A 633 0.60 11.25 -0.99
CA TRP A 633 -0.81 11.65 -1.11
C TRP A 633 -1.16 12.89 -0.28
N SER A 634 -0.26 13.39 0.57
CA SER A 634 -0.37 14.72 1.19
C SER A 634 -0.62 15.82 0.13
N PHE A 635 -0.01 15.71 -1.06
CA PHE A 635 -0.20 16.60 -2.20
C PHE A 635 -1.62 16.59 -2.79
N ILE A 636 -2.39 15.53 -2.54
CA ILE A 636 -3.76 15.35 -3.03
C ILE A 636 -4.76 15.74 -1.93
N VAL A 637 -4.60 15.19 -0.72
CA VAL A 637 -5.55 15.37 0.38
C VAL A 637 -5.75 16.83 0.74
N LYS A 638 -4.67 17.65 0.75
CA LYS A 638 -4.79 19.08 1.05
C LYS A 638 -5.72 19.81 0.06
N LYS A 639 -5.63 19.48 -1.23
CA LYS A 639 -6.48 20.08 -2.27
C LYS A 639 -7.95 19.73 -2.06
N LEU A 640 -8.23 18.49 -1.64
CA LEU A 640 -9.59 18.05 -1.33
C LEU A 640 -10.17 18.77 -0.11
N ILE A 641 -9.39 18.91 0.97
CA ILE A 641 -9.81 19.68 2.17
C ILE A 641 -10.14 21.13 1.82
N ASN A 642 -9.35 21.76 0.93
CA ASN A 642 -9.60 23.14 0.51
C ASN A 642 -10.85 23.26 -0.37
N ALA A 643 -11.07 22.33 -1.31
CA ALA A 643 -12.24 22.34 -2.20
C ALA A 643 -13.58 22.19 -1.44
N GLU A 644 -13.61 21.37 -0.38
CA GLU A 644 -14.79 21.27 0.49
C GLU A 644 -15.13 22.59 1.18
N LYS A 645 -14.11 23.36 1.59
CA LYS A 645 -14.29 24.65 2.24
C LYS A 645 -14.97 25.63 1.28
N GLU A 646 -14.50 25.69 0.04
CA GLU A 646 -15.06 26.57 -1.00
C GLU A 646 -16.51 26.19 -1.34
N ASN A 647 -16.84 24.90 -1.43
CA ASN A 647 -18.21 24.44 -1.66
C ASN A 647 -19.15 24.80 -0.50
N LYS A 648 -18.72 24.61 0.75
CA LYS A 648 -19.52 24.96 1.94
C LYS A 648 -19.70 26.48 2.11
N GLU A 649 -18.70 27.28 1.74
CA GLU A 649 -18.82 28.74 1.71
C GLU A 649 -19.78 29.21 0.60
N HIS A 650 -19.79 28.55 -0.56
CA HIS A 650 -20.74 28.85 -1.63
C HIS A 650 -22.19 28.50 -1.26
N GLU A 651 -22.42 27.33 -0.68
CA GLU A 651 -23.76 26.91 -0.20
C GLU A 651 -24.29 27.78 0.94
N ALA A 652 -23.41 28.33 1.80
CA ALA A 652 -23.81 29.26 2.86
C ALA A 652 -24.13 30.69 2.36
N MET A 653 -23.71 31.04 1.14
CA MET A 653 -24.00 32.32 0.51
C MET A 653 -25.20 32.26 -0.46
N SER A 654 -25.72 31.06 -0.75
CA SER A 654 -26.92 30.82 -1.58
C SER A 654 -28.14 30.54 -0.73
#